data_AF-A0A0W0HYC5-F1
#
_entry.id   AF-A0A0W0HYC5-F1
#
_cell.length_a   1.000
_cell.length_b   1.000
_cell.length_c   1.000
_cell.angle_alpha   90.00
_cell.angle_beta   90.00
_cell.angle_gamma   90.00
#
_symmetry.space_group_name_H-M   'P 1'
#
loop_
_entity.id
_entity.type
_entity.pdbx_description
1 polymer ?
#
loop_
_entity_poly.entity_id
_entity_poly.type
_entity_poly.pdbx_seq_one_letter_code
_entity_poly.pdbx_strand_id
1 'polypeptide(L)'
;MSLISDVERVCTRLAHAGWRDLLLHHGLDITSTNLRAELAKTLLINHTQPGFEDFSADGIRGIEPGRPADSLLFHAFASPNVVTGLNGKLLTAFPTAAEIEHVLNYVYGAAPPTLEALQQLAGEAQLAIAVFAYEYRPCAETVHRCQADLCFSRTGVARVGTAEALYNPRQRGFLPFVEGQPNRMRVIPARYGAFIAALHTGQPALFGPMDAQPIDEDLEFWVPLHKVFNGNECLAGMDLTVQLENHQINEKIAQIHRRFPDTGWQEPDILNAPFVITEGLCHWASADEFAPGLLVPDAKEALVELAYYQDRPLSFVMPANTGGLVHGRHHLRDDGSIEDLNQREDVDAIVKTGGYRALHYQDAMADGWVRAHCPALELPSIAAYSIIGAPDFFPLCGPRELKQWSSNPGVFPCPAPPCPEVWHTRVNPLSDVRFFINQALAGGYFAPDDRGVTAIVSHPQSSTTPDLALPVQRAQRQSWLPDFASGVFGPGWEVGRGLVDAPFTNMLCGYQLASPFTEDARICAALGSYWPGVAPDSTRSFEPRGVSATVIPLTDSEIGLGGSPAWDGRTGPTLIESQGRTVVQYRAYEYSDYTQAALEGQLSLAITGQTSTAQYHQRVLGMRRAYEAVGAGSDKEQRKHWPLLSYFRVQLPDKAFEAAQQEAGLQLSGEVHFYTLYKHGAIITPAHNFKLRHVQIEQVIDLYMSHDAVLIRQDGAAWRPFEGTLNPPPPETAAPGTA
;
A
#
# COMPACT_ATOMS: atom_id res chain seq x y z
N MET A 1 3.33 11.21 35.02
CA MET A 1 3.59 9.89 35.63
C MET A 1 4.96 9.44 35.17
N SER A 2 5.70 8.63 35.95
CA SER A 2 6.99 8.13 35.49
C SER A 2 6.80 7.05 34.41
N LEU A 3 7.76 6.95 33.48
CA LEU A 3 7.71 5.97 32.37
C LEU A 3 7.46 4.54 32.85
N ILE A 4 8.13 4.12 33.94
CA ILE A 4 7.95 2.77 34.49
C ILE A 4 6.50 2.51 34.94
N SER A 5 5.78 3.51 35.43
CA SER A 5 4.40 3.34 35.90
C SER A 5 3.43 3.11 34.74
N ASP A 6 3.72 3.65 33.56
CA ASP A 6 2.93 3.37 32.36
C ASP A 6 3.21 1.94 31.86
N VAL A 7 4.45 1.46 31.95
CA VAL A 7 4.82 0.07 31.68
C VAL A 7 4.15 -0.90 32.66
N GLU A 8 4.16 -0.59 33.96
CA GLU A 8 3.48 -1.39 35.00
C GLU A 8 1.97 -1.54 34.73
N ARG A 9 1.33 -0.46 34.24
CA ARG A 9 -0.10 -0.46 33.92
C ARG A 9 -0.43 -1.42 32.79
N VAL A 10 0.31 -1.38 31.69
CA VAL A 10 0.09 -2.30 30.55
C VAL A 10 0.43 -3.74 30.93
N CYS A 11 1.54 -3.97 31.64
CA CYS A 11 1.93 -5.30 32.10
C CYS A 11 0.86 -5.92 33.00
N THR A 12 0.34 -5.16 33.97
CA THR A 12 -0.74 -5.62 34.86
C THR A 12 -2.01 -5.95 34.08
N ARG A 13 -2.42 -5.08 33.15
CA ARG A 13 -3.62 -5.28 32.33
C ARG A 13 -3.52 -6.54 31.48
N LEU A 14 -2.36 -6.79 30.87
CA LEU A 14 -2.16 -7.90 29.93
C LEU A 14 -1.76 -9.22 30.61
N ALA A 15 -1.31 -9.20 31.86
CA ALA A 15 -0.85 -10.40 32.57
C ALA A 15 -1.86 -11.56 32.51
N HIS A 16 -3.14 -11.28 32.75
CA HIS A 16 -4.21 -12.28 32.77
C HIS A 16 -4.66 -12.74 31.38
N ALA A 17 -4.23 -12.07 30.31
CA ALA A 17 -4.58 -12.42 28.94
C ALA A 17 -3.63 -13.46 28.31
N GLY A 18 -2.79 -14.11 29.13
CA GLY A 18 -1.81 -15.13 28.74
C GLY A 18 -0.38 -14.60 28.59
N TRP A 19 -0.18 -13.27 28.64
CA TRP A 19 1.14 -12.64 28.47
C TRP A 19 2.11 -12.94 29.60
N ARG A 20 1.61 -13.04 30.84
CA ARG A 20 2.48 -13.37 31.98
C ARG A 20 3.07 -14.76 31.82
N ASP A 21 2.24 -15.76 31.54
CA ASP A 21 2.68 -17.14 31.36
C ASP A 21 3.67 -17.25 30.20
N LEU A 22 3.37 -16.58 29.07
CA LEU A 22 4.27 -16.50 27.93
C LEU A 22 5.62 -15.90 28.31
N LEU A 23 5.67 -14.73 28.94
CA LEU A 23 6.93 -14.06 29.26
C LEU A 23 7.70 -14.75 30.41
N LEU A 24 7.01 -15.40 31.35
CA LEU A 24 7.63 -16.23 32.39
C LEU A 24 8.40 -17.41 31.81
N HIS A 25 7.97 -17.96 30.66
CA HIS A 25 8.71 -19.02 29.95
C HIS A 25 10.07 -18.54 29.43
N HIS A 26 10.21 -17.25 29.17
CA HIS A 26 11.50 -16.59 28.87
C HIS A 26 12.19 -16.05 30.14
N GLY A 27 11.64 -16.34 31.32
CA GLY A 27 12.17 -15.92 32.62
C GLY A 27 11.73 -14.54 33.10
N LEU A 28 10.80 -13.86 32.43
CA LEU A 28 10.34 -12.51 32.78
C LEU A 28 8.95 -12.50 33.46
N ASP A 29 8.88 -12.12 34.74
CA ASP A 29 7.62 -11.90 35.45
C ASP A 29 7.16 -10.45 35.35
N ILE A 30 6.32 -10.15 34.37
CA ILE A 30 5.74 -8.81 34.17
C ILE A 30 4.83 -8.33 35.32
N THR A 31 4.55 -9.17 36.32
CA THR A 31 3.79 -8.79 37.53
C THR A 31 4.66 -8.61 38.77
N SER A 32 5.99 -8.62 38.60
CA SER A 32 6.93 -8.39 39.69
C SER A 32 6.66 -7.06 40.41
N THR A 33 6.72 -7.09 41.74
CA THR A 33 6.56 -5.90 42.60
C THR A 33 7.71 -4.89 42.42
N ASN A 34 8.82 -5.31 41.80
CA ASN A 34 9.91 -4.43 41.38
C ASN A 34 10.15 -4.65 39.88
N LEU A 35 9.22 -4.16 39.07
CA LEU A 35 9.26 -4.36 37.62
C LEU A 35 10.54 -3.78 37.00
N ARG A 36 11.07 -2.67 37.52
CA ARG A 36 12.32 -2.07 37.03
C ARG A 36 13.50 -3.05 37.13
N ALA A 37 13.71 -3.65 38.30
CA ALA A 37 14.80 -4.63 38.48
C ALA A 37 14.55 -5.91 37.66
N GLU A 38 13.28 -6.31 37.56
CA GLU A 38 12.87 -7.48 36.79
C GLU A 38 13.12 -7.31 35.29
N LEU A 39 12.86 -6.13 34.72
CA LEU A 39 13.13 -5.84 33.30
C LEU A 39 14.63 -5.73 32.98
N ALA A 40 15.47 -5.38 33.95
CA ALA A 40 16.90 -5.22 33.78
C ALA A 40 17.71 -6.50 33.97
N LYS A 41 17.09 -7.58 34.46
CA LYS A 41 17.80 -8.84 34.73
C LYS A 41 18.13 -9.59 33.43
N THR A 42 19.16 -10.41 33.50
CA THR A 42 19.50 -11.33 32.40
C THR A 42 18.48 -12.45 32.30
N LEU A 43 18.03 -12.72 31.08
CA LEU A 43 17.02 -13.72 30.71
C LEU A 43 17.63 -14.80 29.82
N LEU A 44 17.00 -15.97 29.80
CA LEU A 44 17.28 -17.01 28.81
C LEU A 44 16.07 -17.10 27.88
N ILE A 45 16.23 -16.60 26.67
CA ILE A 45 15.12 -16.42 25.73
C ILE A 45 15.05 -17.62 24.80
N ASN A 46 13.85 -18.21 24.71
CA ASN A 46 13.59 -19.32 23.82
C ASN A 46 13.12 -18.82 22.44
N HIS A 47 14.01 -18.78 21.45
CA HIS A 47 13.71 -18.39 20.08
C HIS A 47 12.91 -19.44 19.28
N THR A 48 12.62 -20.62 19.83
CA THR A 48 11.73 -21.59 19.17
C THR A 48 10.26 -21.38 19.51
N GLN A 49 9.95 -20.47 20.43
CA GLN A 49 8.58 -20.10 20.77
C GLN A 49 7.98 -19.28 19.62
N PRO A 50 6.79 -19.64 19.11
CA PRO A 50 6.12 -18.88 18.06
C PRO A 50 5.95 -17.40 18.40
N GLY A 51 6.38 -16.55 17.46
CA GLY A 51 6.42 -15.10 17.57
C GLY A 51 7.76 -14.52 18.04
N PHE A 52 8.72 -15.34 18.47
CA PHE A 52 10.04 -14.91 18.97
C PHE A 52 11.21 -15.44 18.12
N GLU A 53 10.92 -16.08 16.99
CA GLU A 53 11.91 -16.66 16.08
C GLU A 53 12.87 -15.62 15.50
N ASP A 54 12.39 -14.39 15.32
CA ASP A 54 13.16 -13.23 14.88
C ASP A 54 13.39 -12.19 15.98
N PHE A 55 13.21 -12.53 17.25
CA PHE A 55 13.73 -11.68 18.32
C PHE A 55 15.26 -11.62 18.26
N SER A 56 15.85 -10.45 18.56
CA SER A 56 17.29 -10.22 18.47
C SER A 56 18.11 -11.27 19.24
N ALA A 57 19.16 -11.80 18.60
CA ALA A 57 20.06 -12.77 19.21
C ALA A 57 20.90 -12.17 20.36
N ASP A 58 21.13 -10.85 20.33
CA ASP A 58 21.86 -10.12 21.37
C ASP A 58 20.94 -9.72 22.54
N GLY A 59 19.62 -9.84 22.36
CA GLY A 59 18.63 -9.53 23.38
C GLY A 59 18.71 -10.51 24.55
N ILE A 60 19.04 -10.01 25.74
CA ILE A 60 19.14 -10.84 26.97
C ILE A 60 18.39 -10.23 28.16
N ARG A 61 17.53 -9.23 27.94
CA ARG A 61 16.81 -8.52 29.02
C ARG A 61 15.36 -8.28 28.66
N GLY A 62 14.55 -7.99 29.69
CA GLY A 62 13.18 -7.51 29.49
C GLY A 62 13.15 -6.16 28.76
N ILE A 63 14.05 -5.25 29.15
CA ILE A 63 14.33 -3.98 28.49
C ILE A 63 15.85 -3.77 28.43
N GLU A 64 16.37 -3.64 27.21
CA GLU A 64 17.74 -3.22 26.93
C GLU A 64 17.74 -1.71 26.62
N PRO A 65 18.36 -0.86 27.44
CA PRO A 65 18.27 0.60 27.27
C PRO A 65 18.73 1.08 25.89
N GLY A 66 17.89 1.88 25.22
CA GLY A 66 18.17 2.43 23.90
C GLY A 66 18.22 1.41 22.76
N ARG A 67 17.84 0.15 23.02
CA ARG A 67 17.88 -0.94 22.04
C ARG A 67 16.52 -1.65 21.95
N PRO A 68 15.58 -1.13 21.12
CA PRO A 68 14.25 -1.71 20.99
C PRO A 68 14.26 -3.17 20.50
N ALA A 69 15.07 -3.51 19.50
CA ALA A 69 15.18 -4.89 19.00
C ALA A 69 15.67 -5.90 20.05
N ASP A 70 16.49 -5.45 21.01
CA ASP A 70 17.09 -6.29 22.05
C ASP A 70 16.22 -6.36 23.33
N SER A 71 15.08 -5.66 23.33
CA SER A 71 14.17 -5.55 24.47
C SER A 71 13.02 -6.54 24.35
N LEU A 72 13.06 -7.65 25.10
CA LEU A 72 12.07 -8.73 25.02
C LEU A 72 10.63 -8.24 25.19
N LEU A 73 10.37 -7.37 26.18
CA LEU A 73 9.02 -6.87 26.43
C LEU A 73 8.51 -6.02 25.27
N PHE A 74 9.38 -5.18 24.70
CA PHE A 74 9.01 -4.35 23.55
C PHE A 74 8.72 -5.21 22.33
N HIS A 75 9.58 -6.17 21.99
CA HIS A 75 9.34 -7.10 20.90
C HIS A 75 8.02 -7.86 21.08
N ALA A 76 7.79 -8.44 22.26
CA ALA A 76 6.56 -9.16 22.57
C ALA A 76 5.31 -8.31 22.33
N PHE A 77 5.37 -7.02 22.70
CA PHE A 77 4.23 -6.12 22.56
C PHE A 77 4.12 -5.49 21.17
N ALA A 78 5.21 -5.25 20.46
CA ALA A 78 5.21 -4.54 19.18
C ALA A 78 5.12 -5.47 17.96
N SER A 79 5.62 -6.71 18.07
CA SER A 79 5.60 -7.68 16.96
C SER A 79 4.17 -8.12 16.63
N PRO A 80 3.75 -8.04 15.35
CA PRO A 80 2.44 -8.55 14.91
C PRO A 80 2.37 -10.08 14.92
N ASN A 81 3.51 -10.78 15.04
CA ASN A 81 3.59 -12.24 15.00
C ASN A 81 3.42 -12.88 16.38
N VAL A 82 3.49 -12.09 17.46
CA VAL A 82 3.25 -12.58 18.83
C VAL A 82 1.74 -12.58 19.13
N VAL A 83 1.07 -13.66 18.71
CA VAL A 83 -0.38 -13.86 18.85
C VAL A 83 -0.78 -15.10 19.65
N THR A 84 0.16 -16.01 19.85
CA THR A 84 0.00 -17.26 20.60
C THR A 84 0.83 -17.23 21.89
N GLY A 85 0.20 -17.59 23.00
CA GLY A 85 0.87 -17.91 24.26
C GLY A 85 1.42 -19.34 24.28
N LEU A 86 1.69 -19.85 25.48
CA LEU A 86 2.24 -21.19 25.67
C LEU A 86 1.31 -22.30 25.17
N ASN A 87 1.91 -23.39 24.67
CA ASN A 87 1.21 -24.57 24.17
C ASN A 87 0.20 -24.27 23.04
N GLY A 88 0.44 -23.22 22.25
CA GLY A 88 -0.41 -22.84 21.12
C GLY A 88 -1.74 -22.16 21.51
N LYS A 89 -1.96 -21.82 22.78
CA LYS A 89 -3.16 -21.09 23.21
C LYS A 89 -3.12 -19.66 22.67
N LEU A 90 -4.22 -19.16 22.12
CA LEU A 90 -4.30 -17.77 21.64
C LEU A 90 -4.29 -16.77 22.81
N LEU A 91 -3.58 -15.66 22.64
CA LEU A 91 -3.66 -14.51 23.53
C LEU A 91 -5.04 -13.82 23.36
N THR A 92 -5.63 -13.38 24.47
CA THR A 92 -7.04 -12.92 24.48
C THR A 92 -7.19 -11.40 24.50
N ALA A 93 -6.12 -10.67 24.80
CA ALA A 93 -6.06 -9.22 24.72
C ALA A 93 -4.65 -8.80 24.26
N PHE A 94 -4.56 -7.62 23.65
CA PHE A 94 -3.32 -7.12 23.06
C PHE A 94 -3.03 -5.67 23.52
N PRO A 95 -1.78 -5.21 23.42
CA PRO A 95 -1.42 -3.80 23.60
C PRO A 95 -2.19 -2.88 22.66
N THR A 96 -2.58 -1.73 23.16
CA THR A 96 -3.05 -0.59 22.37
C THR A 96 -1.87 0.12 21.69
N ALA A 97 -2.14 0.98 20.71
CA ALA A 97 -1.10 1.77 20.07
C ALA A 97 -0.34 2.67 21.07
N ALA A 98 -1.04 3.32 22.00
CA ALA A 98 -0.41 4.15 23.04
C ALA A 98 0.46 3.34 24.00
N GLU A 99 0.04 2.14 24.40
CA GLU A 99 0.83 1.32 25.33
C GLU A 99 2.15 0.82 24.71
N ILE A 100 2.17 0.51 23.42
CA ILE A 100 3.40 0.16 22.70
C ILE A 100 4.37 1.35 22.73
N GLU A 101 3.84 2.56 22.55
CA GLU A 101 4.62 3.79 22.61
C GLU A 101 5.14 4.11 24.01
N HIS A 102 4.36 3.83 25.06
CA HIS A 102 4.83 3.95 26.45
C HIS A 102 6.00 3.01 26.73
N VAL A 103 5.91 1.74 26.27
CA VAL A 103 7.03 0.78 26.40
C VAL A 103 8.23 1.26 25.58
N LEU A 104 8.03 1.77 24.36
CA LEU A 104 9.13 2.30 23.54
C LEU A 104 9.81 3.50 24.20
N ASN A 105 9.05 4.45 24.75
CA ASN A 105 9.61 5.58 25.49
C ASN A 105 10.41 5.09 26.71
N TYR A 106 9.95 4.05 27.41
CA TYR A 106 10.71 3.44 28.50
C TYR A 106 11.98 2.73 28.00
N VAL A 107 11.99 2.09 26.83
CA VAL A 107 13.23 1.52 26.26
C VAL A 107 14.30 2.61 26.13
N TYR A 108 13.96 3.76 25.55
CA TYR A 108 14.91 4.88 25.42
C TYR A 108 15.18 5.59 26.77
N GLY A 109 14.21 5.64 27.67
CA GLY A 109 14.32 6.33 28.97
C GLY A 109 14.83 5.48 30.14
N ALA A 110 15.06 4.18 29.96
CA ALA A 110 15.47 3.29 31.05
C ALA A 110 16.86 3.64 31.60
N ALA A 111 17.76 4.08 30.72
CA ALA A 111 19.06 4.68 31.05
C ALA A 111 19.28 5.87 30.09
N PRO A 112 18.68 7.04 30.39
CA PRO A 112 18.65 8.14 29.43
C PRO A 112 20.07 8.67 29.19
N PRO A 113 20.53 8.80 27.93
CA PRO A 113 21.83 9.35 27.62
C PRO A 113 21.86 10.87 27.85
N THR A 114 23.06 11.45 27.93
CA THR A 114 23.22 12.90 27.76
C THR A 114 23.36 13.24 26.27
N LEU A 115 23.15 14.51 25.92
CA LEU A 115 23.36 14.96 24.54
C LEU A 115 24.83 14.79 24.09
N GLU A 116 25.79 14.98 25.00
CA GLU A 116 27.21 14.76 24.73
C GLU A 116 27.53 13.29 24.44
N ALA A 117 26.87 12.35 25.14
CA ALA A 117 27.04 10.92 24.87
C ALA A 117 26.52 10.55 23.48
N LEU A 118 25.41 11.15 23.04
CA LEU A 118 24.90 10.98 21.68
C LEU A 118 25.83 11.60 20.63
N GLN A 119 26.42 12.76 20.91
CA GLN A 119 27.44 13.35 20.02
C GLN A 119 28.69 12.48 19.93
N GLN A 120 29.13 11.87 21.04
CA GLN A 120 30.26 10.93 21.02
C GLN A 120 29.94 9.69 20.17
N LEU A 121 28.71 9.18 20.24
CA LEU A 121 28.26 8.07 19.40
C LEU A 121 28.22 8.44 17.91
N ALA A 122 27.79 9.66 17.59
CA ALA A 122 27.75 10.18 16.23
C ALA A 122 29.14 10.51 15.66
N GLY A 123 30.16 10.68 16.52
CA GLY A 123 31.49 11.09 16.12
C GLY A 123 31.48 12.51 15.55
N GLU A 124 32.02 12.67 14.34
CA GLU A 124 32.04 13.96 13.62
C GLU A 124 30.73 14.27 12.89
N ALA A 125 29.77 13.33 12.86
CA ALA A 125 28.50 13.55 12.19
C ALA A 125 27.68 14.63 12.88
N GLN A 126 26.98 15.42 12.07
CA GLN A 126 26.05 16.44 12.55
C GLN A 126 24.85 15.78 13.21
N LEU A 127 24.47 16.27 14.40
CA LEU A 127 23.22 15.91 15.07
C LEU A 127 22.08 16.87 14.70
N ALA A 128 20.87 16.32 14.62
CA ALA A 128 19.63 17.06 14.49
C ALA A 128 18.46 16.34 15.16
N ILE A 129 17.37 17.05 15.40
CA ILE A 129 16.06 16.45 15.63
C ILE A 129 15.45 16.16 14.26
N ALA A 130 15.43 14.89 13.85
CA ALA A 130 14.78 14.46 12.63
C ALA A 130 13.45 13.76 12.92
N VAL A 131 12.42 14.10 12.15
CA VAL A 131 11.16 13.37 12.16
C VAL A 131 11.27 12.16 11.25
N PHE A 132 10.82 11.01 11.74
CA PHE A 132 10.68 9.79 10.94
C PHE A 132 9.26 9.27 11.05
N ALA A 133 8.73 8.78 9.94
CA ALA A 133 7.74 7.72 9.99
C ALA A 133 8.46 6.43 10.39
N TYR A 134 7.90 5.66 11.32
CA TYR A 134 8.55 4.45 11.81
C TYR A 134 7.58 3.33 12.12
N GLU A 135 8.09 2.10 12.06
CA GLU A 135 7.31 0.89 12.30
C GLU A 135 8.20 -0.25 12.81
N TYR A 136 7.75 -1.01 13.82
CA TYR A 136 8.39 -2.24 14.26
C TYR A 136 7.94 -3.40 13.37
N ARG A 137 8.90 -4.05 12.72
CA ARG A 137 8.63 -4.99 11.62
C ARG A 137 9.32 -6.34 11.83
N PRO A 138 8.69 -7.44 11.36
CA PRO A 138 9.35 -8.74 11.31
C PRO A 138 10.63 -8.72 10.47
N CYS A 139 11.54 -9.66 10.73
CA CYS A 139 12.85 -9.74 10.10
C CYS A 139 12.82 -9.60 8.56
N ALA A 140 11.91 -10.30 7.87
CA ALA A 140 11.79 -10.27 6.40
C ALA A 140 11.47 -8.87 5.81
N GLU A 141 10.99 -7.95 6.64
CA GLU A 141 10.60 -6.59 6.28
C GLU A 141 11.56 -5.52 6.82
N THR A 142 12.61 -5.92 7.54
CA THR A 142 13.66 -5.01 8.00
C THR A 142 14.71 -4.71 6.94
N VAL A 143 15.50 -3.67 7.18
CA VAL A 143 16.58 -3.22 6.28
C VAL A 143 17.67 -4.30 6.14
N HIS A 144 18.15 -4.82 7.26
CA HIS A 144 19.26 -5.78 7.34
C HIS A 144 18.79 -7.24 7.20
N ARG A 145 17.50 -7.53 7.44
CA ARG A 145 16.90 -8.88 7.38
C ARG A 145 17.57 -9.91 8.31
N CYS A 146 17.93 -9.46 9.52
CA CYS A 146 18.53 -10.33 10.55
C CYS A 146 17.53 -10.68 11.65
N GLN A 147 16.77 -9.70 12.13
CA GLN A 147 15.84 -9.80 13.25
C GLN A 147 14.72 -8.78 13.11
N ALA A 148 13.67 -8.87 13.92
CA ALA A 148 12.64 -7.84 14.01
C ALA A 148 13.22 -6.55 14.61
N ASP A 149 13.01 -5.42 13.95
CA ASP A 149 13.54 -4.12 14.35
C ASP A 149 12.62 -2.97 13.89
N LEU A 150 12.86 -1.79 14.44
CA LEU A 150 12.30 -0.54 13.94
C LEU A 150 12.92 -0.17 12.60
N CYS A 151 12.05 0.11 11.63
CA CYS A 151 12.40 0.70 10.35
C CYS A 151 11.93 2.15 10.32
N PHE A 152 12.73 3.02 9.70
CA PHE A 152 12.52 4.46 9.71
C PHE A 152 12.58 5.01 8.29
N SER A 153 11.69 5.94 7.97
CA SER A 153 11.79 6.75 6.76
C SER A 153 11.49 8.19 7.09
N ARG A 154 12.12 9.14 6.40
CA ARG A 154 11.67 10.53 6.43
C ARG A 154 10.45 10.74 5.52
N THR A 155 9.77 9.68 5.09
CA THR A 155 8.48 9.74 4.39
C THR A 155 7.47 8.84 5.08
N GLY A 156 6.28 9.38 5.39
CA GLY A 156 5.13 8.58 5.81
C GLY A 156 3.98 8.68 4.80
N VAL A 157 3.24 7.58 4.66
CA VAL A 157 2.14 7.44 3.70
C VAL A 157 0.85 7.12 4.46
N ALA A 158 -0.04 8.11 4.55
CA ALA A 158 -1.41 7.95 5.02
C ALA A 158 -2.36 7.76 3.81
N ARG A 159 -3.60 7.34 4.04
CA ARG A 159 -4.59 7.05 2.99
C ARG A 159 -5.95 7.67 3.29
N VAL A 160 -6.55 8.30 2.29
CA VAL A 160 -7.93 8.80 2.37
C VAL A 160 -8.94 7.65 2.47
N GLY A 161 -10.14 7.97 2.94
CA GLY A 161 -11.22 7.00 3.11
C GLY A 161 -12.54 7.70 3.45
N THR A 162 -13.60 6.90 3.54
CA THR A 162 -14.96 7.37 3.83
C THR A 162 -15.44 7.04 5.23
N ALA A 163 -14.54 6.58 6.11
CA ALA A 163 -14.83 6.23 7.50
C ALA A 163 -13.60 6.44 8.39
N GLU A 164 -13.84 6.62 9.69
CA GLU A 164 -12.80 6.81 10.70
C GLU A 164 -11.79 5.64 10.76
N ALA A 165 -10.56 5.94 11.16
CA ALA A 165 -9.52 4.96 11.40
C ALA A 165 -9.97 3.93 12.46
N LEU A 166 -9.53 2.67 12.31
CA LEU A 166 -9.75 1.63 13.32
C LEU A 166 -8.47 0.86 13.56
N TYR A 167 -7.90 1.01 14.75
CA TYR A 167 -6.76 0.23 15.18
C TYR A 167 -7.19 -1.20 15.52
N ASN A 168 -6.44 -2.18 15.01
CA ASN A 168 -6.55 -3.59 15.37
C ASN A 168 -5.37 -3.95 16.29
N PRO A 169 -5.62 -4.10 17.61
CA PRO A 169 -4.59 -4.48 18.56
C PRO A 169 -3.88 -5.79 18.21
N ARG A 170 -4.58 -6.80 17.68
CA ARG A 170 -3.96 -8.09 17.36
C ARG A 170 -2.93 -7.98 16.24
N GLN A 171 -3.24 -7.24 15.18
CA GLN A 171 -2.36 -7.03 14.02
C GLN A 171 -1.34 -5.90 14.22
N ARG A 172 -1.49 -5.10 15.28
CA ARG A 172 -0.67 -3.90 15.55
C ARG A 172 -0.70 -2.91 14.39
N GLY A 173 -1.86 -2.76 13.75
CA GLY A 173 -2.05 -1.93 12.56
C GLY A 173 -3.49 -1.42 12.43
N PHE A 174 -3.75 -0.64 11.39
CA PHE A 174 -5.09 -0.11 11.10
C PHE A 174 -5.78 -0.96 10.04
N LEU A 175 -7.10 -1.14 10.21
CA LEU A 175 -7.92 -1.87 9.25
C LEU A 175 -8.48 -0.93 8.19
N PRO A 176 -8.44 -1.30 6.90
CA PRO A 176 -9.06 -0.53 5.83
C PRO A 176 -10.58 -0.78 5.71
N PHE A 177 -11.09 -1.85 6.33
CA PHE A 177 -12.47 -2.32 6.12
C PHE A 177 -13.48 -1.69 7.10
N VAL A 178 -14.69 -1.45 6.61
CA VAL A 178 -15.85 -1.11 7.44
C VAL A 178 -16.81 -2.30 7.49
N GLU A 179 -16.99 -2.87 8.68
CA GLU A 179 -17.84 -4.04 8.88
C GLU A 179 -19.28 -3.77 8.43
N GLY A 180 -19.85 -4.69 7.65
CA GLY A 180 -21.21 -4.60 7.11
C GLY A 180 -21.44 -3.51 6.06
N GLN A 181 -20.44 -2.73 5.68
CA GLN A 181 -20.55 -1.61 4.74
C GLN A 181 -19.49 -1.73 3.62
N PRO A 182 -19.70 -2.61 2.62
CA PRO A 182 -18.65 -2.99 1.68
C PRO A 182 -18.14 -1.85 0.80
N ASN A 183 -18.95 -0.82 0.55
CA ASN A 183 -18.55 0.34 -0.26
C ASN A 183 -17.96 1.48 0.58
N ARG A 184 -17.70 1.24 1.87
CA ARG A 184 -16.98 2.18 2.73
C ARG A 184 -15.62 1.61 3.08
N MET A 185 -14.68 2.53 3.20
CA MET A 185 -13.29 2.22 3.53
C MET A 185 -12.78 3.22 4.57
N ARG A 186 -11.95 2.75 5.49
CA ARG A 186 -11.41 3.57 6.55
C ARG A 186 -10.21 4.37 6.06
N VAL A 187 -10.03 5.56 6.61
CA VAL A 187 -8.76 6.28 6.52
C VAL A 187 -7.67 5.45 7.19
N ILE A 188 -6.45 5.52 6.64
CA ILE A 188 -5.27 4.84 7.20
C ILE A 188 -4.26 5.91 7.63
N PRO A 189 -3.92 5.99 8.91
CA PRO A 189 -3.00 7.01 9.41
C PRO A 189 -1.53 6.63 9.20
N ALA A 190 -0.65 7.61 9.37
CA ALA A 190 0.80 7.42 9.42
C ALA A 190 1.36 7.86 10.78
N ARG A 191 2.24 7.03 11.37
CA ARG A 191 2.90 7.33 12.65
C ARG A 191 4.23 8.01 12.42
N TYR A 192 4.41 9.16 13.05
CA TYR A 192 5.64 9.95 13.08
C TYR A 192 6.19 10.09 14.49
N GLY A 193 7.50 10.25 14.61
CA GLY A 193 8.18 10.53 15.88
C GLY A 193 9.44 11.36 15.67
N ALA A 194 9.83 12.09 16.71
CA ALA A 194 11.06 12.86 16.74
C ALA A 194 12.22 12.00 17.27
N PHE A 195 13.36 12.06 16.59
CA PHE A 195 14.57 11.35 16.99
C PHE A 195 15.76 12.30 16.93
N ILE A 196 16.67 12.20 17.89
CA ILE A 196 18.04 12.69 17.69
C ILE A 196 18.69 11.73 16.70
N ALA A 197 19.13 12.28 15.58
CA ALA A 197 19.69 11.54 14.46
C ALA A 197 21.02 12.15 14.03
N ALA A 198 21.89 11.30 13.46
CA ALA A 198 23.16 11.69 12.90
C ALA A 198 23.12 11.62 11.36
N LEU A 199 23.76 12.58 10.69
CA LEU A 199 23.88 12.61 9.24
C LEU A 199 25.07 11.76 8.78
N HIS A 200 24.80 10.74 7.97
CA HIS A 200 25.83 9.85 7.42
C HIS A 200 25.62 9.63 5.92
N THR A 201 26.70 9.41 5.18
CA THR A 201 26.60 8.84 3.83
C THR A 201 26.08 7.41 3.88
N GLY A 202 25.42 6.95 2.82
CA GLY A 202 24.80 5.63 2.76
C GLY A 202 25.79 4.50 3.05
N GLN A 203 25.46 3.66 4.03
CA GLN A 203 26.26 2.52 4.45
C GLN A 203 25.37 1.28 4.52
N PRO A 204 25.17 0.57 3.38
CA PRO A 204 24.21 -0.53 3.28
C PRO A 204 24.38 -1.62 4.32
N ALA A 205 25.63 -1.87 4.74
CA ALA A 205 25.93 -2.84 5.78
C ALA A 205 25.48 -2.37 7.18
N LEU A 206 25.61 -1.08 7.51
CA LEU A 206 25.40 -0.60 8.88
C LEU A 206 23.95 -0.20 9.18
N PHE A 207 23.29 0.53 8.28
CA PHE A 207 21.93 1.03 8.52
C PHE A 207 21.05 1.05 7.26
N GLY A 208 21.59 0.64 6.11
CA GLY A 208 20.93 0.75 4.82
C GLY A 208 21.45 1.93 3.97
N PRO A 209 20.63 2.47 3.06
CA PRO A 209 19.18 2.28 3.00
C PRO A 209 18.74 0.88 2.51
N MET A 210 17.49 0.54 2.79
CA MET A 210 16.81 -0.66 2.29
C MET A 210 16.88 -0.71 0.76
N ASP A 211 17.19 -1.90 0.23
CA ASP A 211 17.36 -2.15 -1.21
C ASP A 211 18.30 -1.11 -1.86
N ALA A 212 19.46 -0.91 -1.21
CA ALA A 212 20.48 0.07 -1.55
C ALA A 212 20.86 0.08 -3.04
N GLN A 213 21.08 1.29 -3.55
CA GLN A 213 21.44 1.57 -4.94
C GLN A 213 22.87 2.13 -5.01
N PRO A 214 23.56 2.00 -6.16
CA PRO A 214 24.93 2.50 -6.30
C PRO A 214 25.11 3.99 -5.96
N ILE A 215 24.08 4.82 -6.19
CA ILE A 215 24.13 6.24 -5.86
C ILE A 215 24.07 6.52 -4.35
N ASP A 216 23.59 5.56 -3.55
CA ASP A 216 23.36 5.78 -2.11
C ASP A 216 24.67 5.98 -1.34
N GLU A 217 25.80 5.47 -1.83
CA GLU A 217 27.12 5.69 -1.21
C GLU A 217 27.54 7.17 -1.22
N ASP A 218 27.00 7.96 -2.15
CA ASP A 218 27.24 9.39 -2.31
C ASP A 218 26.11 10.26 -1.74
N LEU A 219 25.01 9.66 -1.26
CA LEU A 219 23.87 10.38 -0.68
C LEU A 219 23.94 10.37 0.84
N GLU A 220 23.46 11.46 1.45
CA GLU A 220 23.35 11.58 2.89
C GLU A 220 21.99 11.11 3.41
N PHE A 221 22.01 10.44 4.55
CA PHE A 221 20.85 9.91 5.25
C PHE A 221 20.91 10.28 6.73
N TRP A 222 19.78 10.71 7.27
CA TRP A 222 19.60 10.86 8.71
C TRP A 222 19.37 9.48 9.33
N VAL A 223 20.21 9.11 10.28
CA VAL A 223 20.16 7.81 10.96
C VAL A 223 19.75 8.02 12.42
N PRO A 224 18.63 7.41 12.88
CA PRO A 224 18.12 7.64 14.22
C PRO A 224 19.03 7.00 15.28
N LEU A 225 19.29 7.75 16.36
CA LEU A 225 20.08 7.28 17.51
C LEU A 225 19.21 7.14 18.77
N HIS A 226 18.36 8.12 19.03
CA HIS A 226 17.56 8.18 20.26
C HIS A 226 16.20 8.84 20.01
N LYS A 227 15.11 8.23 20.52
CA LYS A 227 13.77 8.83 20.43
C LYS A 227 13.65 10.03 21.38
N VAL A 228 13.01 11.10 20.92
CA VAL A 228 12.72 12.29 21.73
C VAL A 228 11.25 12.30 22.13
N PHE A 229 10.97 12.39 23.42
CA PHE A 229 9.62 12.46 23.98
C PHE A 229 9.56 13.39 25.20
N ASN A 230 8.35 13.72 25.64
CA ASN A 230 8.13 14.69 26.72
C ASN A 230 8.59 14.18 28.10
N GLY A 231 9.07 15.10 28.92
CA GLY A 231 9.42 14.87 30.32
C GLY A 231 10.91 14.78 30.58
N ASN A 232 11.25 14.49 31.84
CA ASN A 232 12.61 14.49 32.38
C ASN A 232 13.30 13.12 32.39
N GLU A 233 12.65 12.10 31.85
CA GLU A 233 13.20 10.74 31.72
C GLU A 233 13.67 10.43 30.29
N CYS A 234 13.62 11.40 29.36
CA CYS A 234 14.05 11.22 27.97
C CYS A 234 15.56 11.37 27.78
N LEU A 235 16.15 12.44 28.33
CA LEU A 235 17.59 12.71 28.29
C LEU A 235 18.06 13.13 29.68
N ALA A 236 19.23 12.64 30.07
CA ALA A 236 19.77 12.91 31.40
C ALA A 236 20.04 14.41 31.59
N GLY A 237 19.48 14.98 32.65
CA GLY A 237 19.66 16.40 33.00
C GLY A 237 18.76 17.38 32.25
N MET A 238 17.82 16.91 31.43
CA MET A 238 16.92 17.75 30.65
C MET A 238 15.45 17.39 30.91
N ASP A 239 14.56 18.38 30.88
CA ASP A 239 13.10 18.18 30.88
C ASP A 239 12.55 18.69 29.54
N LEU A 240 12.10 17.76 28.69
CA LEU A 240 11.82 18.04 27.29
C LEU A 240 10.34 18.30 27.05
N THR A 241 10.06 19.25 26.17
CA THR A 241 8.73 19.46 25.59
C THR A 241 8.86 19.40 24.07
N VAL A 242 8.31 18.35 23.49
CA VAL A 242 8.32 18.05 22.05
C VAL A 242 6.95 18.37 21.49
N GLN A 243 6.93 19.13 20.40
CA GLN A 243 5.74 19.45 19.64
C GLN A 243 5.93 18.96 18.21
N LEU A 244 4.93 18.24 17.69
CA LEU A 244 4.87 17.85 16.28
C LEU A 244 3.92 18.78 15.54
N GLU A 245 4.43 19.41 14.51
CA GLU A 245 3.70 20.27 13.59
C GLU A 245 3.55 19.55 12.26
N ASN A 246 2.46 19.84 11.54
CA ASN A 246 2.27 19.34 10.18
C ASN A 246 1.66 20.42 9.28
N HIS A 247 1.91 20.28 7.98
CA HIS A 247 1.27 21.06 6.93
C HIS A 247 1.01 20.14 5.74
N GLN A 248 -0.22 20.14 5.23
CA GLN A 248 -0.62 19.38 4.05
C GLN A 248 -1.26 20.33 3.04
N ILE A 249 -1.07 20.05 1.76
CA ILE A 249 -1.62 20.84 0.67
C ILE A 249 -2.14 19.93 -0.46
N ASN A 250 -3.32 20.25 -0.97
CA ASN A 250 -3.82 19.78 -2.26
C ASN A 250 -3.92 20.97 -3.21
N GLU A 251 -3.23 20.90 -4.34
CA GLU A 251 -3.23 21.96 -5.36
C GLU A 251 -3.52 21.41 -6.77
N LYS A 252 -4.10 20.21 -6.89
CA LYS A 252 -4.36 19.55 -8.19
C LYS A 252 -5.17 20.45 -9.13
N ILE A 253 -6.24 21.07 -8.62
CA ILE A 253 -7.10 21.96 -9.42
C ILE A 253 -6.33 23.21 -9.85
N ALA A 254 -5.64 23.89 -8.93
CA ALA A 254 -4.80 25.06 -9.26
C ALA A 254 -3.78 24.74 -10.36
N GLN A 255 -3.15 23.57 -10.30
CA GLN A 255 -2.10 23.16 -11.23
C GLN A 255 -2.62 22.88 -12.64
N ILE A 256 -3.89 22.46 -12.80
CA ILE A 256 -4.52 22.39 -14.12
C ILE A 256 -4.56 23.78 -14.77
N HIS A 257 -4.95 24.81 -14.01
CA HIS A 257 -5.02 26.18 -14.51
C HIS A 257 -3.65 26.81 -14.77
N ARG A 258 -2.62 26.43 -14.00
CA ARG A 258 -1.24 26.86 -14.27
C ARG A 258 -0.64 26.17 -15.50
N ARG A 259 -0.97 24.89 -15.72
CA ARG A 259 -0.39 24.07 -16.79
C ARG A 259 -1.04 24.30 -18.14
N PHE A 260 -2.35 24.57 -18.17
CA PHE A 260 -3.10 24.70 -19.42
C PHE A 260 -3.66 26.13 -19.59
N PRO A 261 -3.38 26.80 -20.72
CA PRO A 261 -3.91 28.13 -21.00
C PRO A 261 -5.42 28.08 -21.23
N ASP A 262 -6.07 29.25 -21.12
CA ASP A 262 -7.47 29.48 -21.50
C ASP A 262 -8.50 28.57 -20.80
N THR A 263 -8.17 28.06 -19.62
CA THR A 263 -9.05 27.22 -18.79
C THR A 263 -10.12 28.00 -18.03
N GLY A 264 -10.04 29.34 -18.03
CA GLY A 264 -11.05 30.25 -17.48
C GLY A 264 -10.75 30.81 -16.08
N TRP A 265 -9.70 30.32 -15.40
CA TRP A 265 -9.29 30.78 -14.07
C TRP A 265 -7.81 31.14 -14.04
N GLN A 266 -7.46 32.15 -13.24
CA GLN A 266 -6.10 32.66 -13.11
C GLN A 266 -5.87 33.25 -11.71
N GLU A 267 -4.66 33.73 -11.43
CA GLU A 267 -4.39 34.44 -10.18
C GLU A 267 -5.18 35.77 -10.12
N PRO A 268 -5.71 36.15 -8.94
CA PRO A 268 -5.45 35.54 -7.63
C PRO A 268 -6.38 34.36 -7.28
N ASP A 269 -7.39 34.03 -8.08
CA ASP A 269 -8.42 33.04 -7.71
C ASP A 269 -7.83 31.66 -7.46
N ILE A 270 -6.92 31.21 -8.34
CA ILE A 270 -6.30 29.87 -8.26
C ILE A 270 -5.35 29.68 -7.07
N LEU A 271 -5.15 30.71 -6.24
CA LEU A 271 -4.36 30.64 -5.01
C LEU A 271 -5.22 30.35 -3.76
N ASN A 272 -6.54 30.30 -3.91
CA ASN A 272 -7.49 30.15 -2.81
C ASN A 272 -8.30 28.86 -2.95
N ALA A 273 -9.03 28.48 -1.89
CA ALA A 273 -9.98 27.38 -1.96
C ALA A 273 -11.07 27.65 -3.04
N PRO A 274 -11.51 26.62 -3.79
CA PRO A 274 -11.14 25.20 -3.70
C PRO A 274 -9.94 24.82 -4.58
N PHE A 275 -9.27 25.78 -5.24
CA PHE A 275 -8.13 25.49 -6.13
C PHE A 275 -6.90 24.98 -5.35
N VAL A 276 -6.72 25.52 -4.15
CA VAL A 276 -5.73 25.11 -3.15
C VAL A 276 -6.44 24.82 -1.84
N ILE A 277 -6.20 23.64 -1.25
CA ILE A 277 -6.77 23.22 0.02
C ILE A 277 -5.63 22.92 1.00
N THR A 278 -5.72 23.50 2.20
CA THR A 278 -4.79 23.25 3.32
C THR A 278 -5.51 22.90 4.62
N GLU A 279 -6.83 22.95 4.62
CA GLU A 279 -7.69 22.66 5.78
C GLU A 279 -8.55 21.43 5.52
N GLY A 280 -8.94 20.74 6.59
CA GLY A 280 -9.82 19.58 6.49
C GLY A 280 -9.20 18.39 5.73
N LEU A 281 -7.87 18.30 5.67
CA LEU A 281 -7.15 17.19 5.03
C LEU A 281 -6.76 16.11 6.05
N CYS A 282 -6.33 16.53 7.24
CA CYS A 282 -5.92 15.64 8.32
C CYS A 282 -5.86 16.35 9.67
N HIS A 283 -5.72 15.56 10.74
CA HIS A 283 -5.49 16.01 12.09
C HIS A 283 -4.56 15.06 12.86
N TRP A 284 -4.05 15.51 14.01
CA TRP A 284 -3.36 14.63 14.96
C TRP A 284 -4.40 13.84 15.76
N ALA A 285 -4.22 12.53 15.88
CA ALA A 285 -5.06 11.69 16.72
C ALA A 285 -4.97 12.07 18.20
N SER A 286 -5.95 11.61 18.99
CA SER A 286 -5.89 11.74 20.45
C SER A 286 -4.63 11.09 21.02
N ALA A 287 -3.81 11.89 21.71
CA ALA A 287 -2.59 11.41 22.35
C ALA A 287 -2.87 10.40 23.48
N ASP A 288 -4.04 10.46 24.12
CA ASP A 288 -4.41 9.51 25.18
C ASP A 288 -4.69 8.11 24.62
N GLU A 289 -5.23 8.03 23.39
CA GLU A 289 -5.60 6.77 22.75
C GLU A 289 -4.45 6.17 21.93
N PHE A 290 -3.66 7.02 21.26
CA PHE A 290 -2.66 6.59 20.29
C PHE A 290 -1.23 7.01 20.62
N ALA A 291 -0.98 7.70 21.72
CA ALA A 291 0.23 8.50 21.96
C ALA A 291 0.42 9.61 20.89
N PRO A 292 1.24 10.63 21.16
CA PRO A 292 1.52 11.68 20.17
C PRO A 292 2.10 11.13 18.86
N GLY A 293 1.85 11.85 17.76
CA GLY A 293 2.50 11.59 16.47
C GLY A 293 1.75 10.70 15.48
N LEU A 294 0.49 10.34 15.74
CA LEU A 294 -0.34 9.66 14.75
C LEU A 294 -1.12 10.68 13.89
N LEU A 295 -0.73 10.86 12.63
CA LEU A 295 -1.39 11.75 11.68
C LEU A 295 -2.52 10.99 10.97
N VAL A 296 -3.76 11.48 11.08
CA VAL A 296 -4.96 10.82 10.58
C VAL A 296 -5.61 11.70 9.50
N PRO A 297 -5.79 11.21 8.26
CA PRO A 297 -6.59 11.90 7.26
C PRO A 297 -8.04 12.08 7.73
N ASP A 298 -8.67 13.18 7.36
CA ASP A 298 -10.08 13.40 7.70
C ASP A 298 -10.95 12.47 6.85
N ALA A 299 -11.81 11.68 7.50
CA ALA A 299 -12.77 10.85 6.79
C ALA A 299 -13.77 11.73 6.02
N LYS A 300 -14.02 11.40 4.76
CA LYS A 300 -14.95 12.13 3.88
C LYS A 300 -16.26 11.37 3.72
N GLU A 301 -17.31 12.06 3.28
CA GLU A 301 -18.57 11.39 2.96
C GLU A 301 -18.42 10.51 1.70
N ALA A 302 -17.71 11.04 0.70
CA ALA A 302 -17.35 10.37 -0.54
C ALA A 302 -15.84 10.51 -0.80
N LEU A 303 -15.29 9.66 -1.67
CA LEU A 303 -13.86 9.72 -2.03
C LEU A 303 -13.52 10.92 -2.91
N VAL A 304 -14.52 11.47 -3.60
CA VAL A 304 -14.43 12.67 -4.42
C VAL A 304 -15.68 13.52 -4.20
N GLU A 305 -15.56 14.83 -4.37
CA GLU A 305 -16.65 15.79 -4.18
C GLU A 305 -16.68 16.78 -5.33
N LEU A 306 -17.86 17.28 -5.70
CA LEU A 306 -17.99 18.36 -6.67
C LEU A 306 -17.39 19.64 -6.05
N ALA A 307 -16.45 20.28 -6.74
CA ALA A 307 -15.85 21.51 -6.24
C ALA A 307 -16.83 22.69 -6.40
N TYR A 308 -16.87 23.58 -5.40
CA TYR A 308 -17.67 24.80 -5.42
C TYR A 308 -16.79 26.03 -5.26
N TYR A 309 -17.05 27.06 -6.06
CA TYR A 309 -16.40 28.36 -5.93
C TYR A 309 -17.46 29.45 -6.02
N GLN A 310 -17.51 30.34 -5.04
CA GLN A 310 -18.53 31.40 -4.91
C GLN A 310 -19.96 30.84 -5.00
N ASP A 311 -20.23 29.78 -4.22
CA ASP A 311 -21.53 29.08 -4.12
C ASP A 311 -22.06 28.49 -5.43
N ARG A 312 -21.18 28.26 -6.42
CA ARG A 312 -21.53 27.63 -7.70
C ARG A 312 -20.61 26.44 -7.99
N PRO A 313 -21.11 25.41 -8.71
CA PRO A 313 -20.24 24.36 -9.23
C PRO A 313 -19.07 24.96 -9.98
N LEU A 314 -17.86 24.61 -9.55
CA LEU A 314 -16.65 25.07 -10.21
C LEU A 314 -16.55 24.36 -11.56
N SER A 315 -16.41 25.15 -12.62
CA SER A 315 -16.26 24.67 -13.99
C SER A 315 -15.07 25.31 -14.66
N PHE A 316 -14.51 24.65 -15.66
CA PHE A 316 -13.37 25.12 -16.44
C PHE A 316 -13.55 24.78 -17.91
N VAL A 317 -12.85 25.47 -18.80
CA VAL A 317 -12.77 25.08 -20.21
C VAL A 317 -11.81 23.89 -20.31
N MET A 318 -12.34 22.72 -20.68
CA MET A 318 -11.59 21.48 -20.76
C MET A 318 -10.48 21.58 -21.82
N PRO A 319 -9.18 21.43 -21.48
CA PRO A 319 -8.13 21.45 -22.47
C PRO A 319 -8.16 20.22 -23.37
N ALA A 320 -7.78 20.38 -24.64
CA ALA A 320 -7.68 19.27 -25.58
C ALA A 320 -6.65 18.22 -25.10
N ASN A 321 -6.94 16.94 -25.36
CA ASN A 321 -6.08 15.78 -25.05
C ASN A 321 -5.74 15.61 -23.55
N THR A 322 -6.64 16.02 -22.64
CA THR A 322 -6.45 15.88 -21.18
C THR A 322 -7.41 14.91 -20.49
N GLY A 323 -8.23 14.17 -21.24
CA GLY A 323 -9.26 13.26 -20.69
C GLY A 323 -8.77 12.06 -19.87
N GLY A 324 -7.46 11.95 -19.64
CA GLY A 324 -6.84 11.01 -18.71
C GLY A 324 -6.08 11.68 -17.56
N LEU A 325 -6.10 13.01 -17.49
CA LEU A 325 -5.47 13.82 -16.44
C LEU A 325 -6.53 14.59 -15.64
N VAL A 326 -7.67 14.92 -16.27
CA VAL A 326 -8.76 15.65 -15.64
C VAL A 326 -10.09 15.04 -16.05
N HIS A 327 -11.03 14.95 -15.11
CA HIS A 327 -12.39 14.53 -15.44
C HIS A 327 -13.06 15.55 -16.36
N GLY A 328 -13.59 15.05 -17.49
CA GLY A 328 -14.25 15.88 -18.50
C GLY A 328 -15.68 15.44 -18.83
N ARG A 329 -16.26 14.49 -18.10
CA ARG A 329 -17.51 13.83 -18.57
C ARG A 329 -18.79 14.55 -18.14
N HIS A 330 -18.70 15.54 -17.26
CA HIS A 330 -19.84 16.34 -16.84
C HIS A 330 -19.72 17.76 -17.41
N HIS A 331 -20.53 18.05 -18.42
CA HIS A 331 -20.55 19.30 -19.16
C HIS A 331 -21.57 20.26 -18.56
N LEU A 332 -21.11 21.45 -18.16
CA LEU A 332 -21.97 22.53 -17.69
C LEU A 332 -22.44 23.39 -18.87
N ARG A 333 -23.75 23.32 -19.15
CA ARG A 333 -24.41 24.11 -20.21
C ARG A 333 -24.56 25.58 -19.81
N ASP A 334 -24.81 26.43 -20.79
CA ASP A 334 -25.00 27.88 -20.59
C ASP A 334 -26.24 28.21 -19.74
N ASP A 335 -27.24 27.34 -19.75
CA ASP A 335 -28.45 27.46 -18.91
C ASP A 335 -28.24 26.99 -17.45
N GLY A 336 -27.03 26.54 -17.11
CA GLY A 336 -26.66 26.02 -15.80
C GLY A 336 -26.99 24.54 -15.59
N SER A 337 -27.57 23.84 -16.57
CA SER A 337 -27.80 22.40 -16.49
C SER A 337 -26.51 21.61 -16.67
N ILE A 338 -26.43 20.44 -16.04
CA ILE A 338 -25.29 19.52 -16.16
C ILE A 338 -25.70 18.38 -17.11
N GLU A 339 -24.98 18.28 -18.22
CA GLU A 339 -25.08 17.16 -19.15
C GLU A 339 -24.01 16.11 -18.82
N ASP A 340 -24.45 14.87 -18.60
CA ASP A 340 -23.56 13.71 -18.57
C ASP A 340 -23.21 13.30 -20.00
N LEU A 341 -21.97 13.58 -20.41
CA LEU A 341 -21.46 13.21 -21.72
C LEU A 341 -21.39 11.69 -21.93
N ASN A 342 -21.44 10.87 -20.87
CA ASN A 342 -21.60 9.42 -21.05
C ASN A 342 -22.96 9.04 -21.66
N GLN A 343 -23.90 9.98 -21.84
CA GLN A 343 -25.15 9.81 -22.60
C GLN A 343 -25.00 10.14 -24.10
N ARG A 344 -23.80 10.47 -24.56
CA ARG A 344 -23.47 10.82 -25.95
C ARG A 344 -22.63 9.73 -26.62
N GLU A 345 -22.96 9.35 -27.85
CA GLU A 345 -22.19 8.33 -28.61
C GLU A 345 -20.76 8.79 -28.92
N ASP A 346 -20.53 10.11 -29.02
CA ASP A 346 -19.27 10.74 -29.36
C ASP A 346 -18.45 11.19 -28.12
N VAL A 347 -18.70 10.63 -26.93
CA VAL A 347 -18.06 11.06 -25.67
C VAL A 347 -16.53 11.12 -25.74
N ASP A 348 -15.89 10.10 -26.32
CA ASP A 348 -14.41 10.04 -26.41
C ASP A 348 -13.87 11.17 -27.30
N ALA A 349 -14.55 11.43 -28.43
CA ALA A 349 -14.18 12.50 -29.34
C ALA A 349 -14.37 13.88 -28.67
N ILE A 350 -15.49 14.10 -27.97
CA ILE A 350 -15.75 15.35 -27.24
C ILE A 350 -14.67 15.58 -26.18
N VAL A 351 -14.42 14.58 -25.32
CA VAL A 351 -13.42 14.67 -24.25
C VAL A 351 -12.02 14.90 -24.80
N LYS A 352 -11.65 14.24 -25.91
CA LYS A 352 -10.36 14.43 -26.57
C LYS A 352 -10.22 15.82 -27.19
N THR A 353 -11.25 16.31 -27.86
CA THR A 353 -11.24 17.64 -28.48
C THR A 353 -11.19 18.76 -27.45
N GLY A 354 -11.85 18.60 -26.29
CA GLY A 354 -11.94 19.66 -25.29
C GLY A 354 -12.75 20.87 -25.78
N GLY A 355 -12.54 22.02 -25.16
CA GLY A 355 -13.13 23.30 -25.57
C GLY A 355 -14.56 23.57 -25.07
N TYR A 356 -15.07 22.75 -24.14
CA TYR A 356 -16.36 22.92 -23.48
C TYR A 356 -16.17 23.12 -21.97
N ARG A 357 -17.22 23.58 -21.27
CA ARG A 357 -17.17 23.80 -19.82
C ARG A 357 -17.36 22.48 -19.06
N ALA A 358 -16.30 21.87 -18.56
CA ALA A 358 -16.39 20.70 -17.68
C ALA A 358 -16.45 21.12 -16.20
N LEU A 359 -16.98 20.25 -15.34
CA LEU A 359 -16.97 20.43 -13.89
C LEU A 359 -15.65 19.97 -13.26
N HIS A 360 -15.22 20.66 -12.21
CA HIS A 360 -14.10 20.21 -11.37
C HIS A 360 -14.57 19.36 -10.19
N TYR A 361 -13.78 18.34 -9.88
CA TYR A 361 -13.96 17.50 -8.71
C TYR A 361 -12.71 17.55 -7.85
N GLN A 362 -12.93 17.54 -6.54
CA GLN A 362 -11.91 17.56 -5.51
C GLN A 362 -11.79 16.17 -4.89
N ASP A 363 -10.57 15.78 -4.54
CA ASP A 363 -10.28 14.65 -3.66
C ASP A 363 -9.52 15.14 -2.41
N ALA A 364 -9.39 14.27 -1.41
CA ALA A 364 -8.71 14.59 -0.16
C ALA A 364 -7.23 14.17 -0.15
N MET A 365 -6.65 13.86 -1.32
CA MET A 365 -5.21 13.56 -1.40
C MET A 365 -4.39 14.80 -1.14
N ALA A 366 -3.17 14.66 -0.63
CA ALA A 366 -2.28 15.79 -0.38
C ALA A 366 -0.83 15.32 -0.25
N ASP A 367 0.09 16.26 -0.37
CA ASP A 367 1.45 16.11 0.13
C ASP A 367 1.84 17.28 1.04
N GLY A 368 2.93 17.12 1.78
CA GLY A 368 3.23 18.02 2.87
C GLY A 368 4.43 17.61 3.70
N TRP A 369 4.48 18.10 4.94
CA TRP A 369 5.56 17.79 5.87
C TRP A 369 5.09 17.65 7.30
N VAL A 370 5.89 16.92 8.09
CA VAL A 370 5.80 16.85 9.56
C VAL A 370 7.15 17.28 10.13
N ARG A 371 7.12 18.13 11.16
CA ARG A 371 8.32 18.67 11.81
C ARG A 371 8.20 18.58 13.33
N ALA A 372 9.33 18.43 14.00
CA ALA A 372 9.40 18.44 15.46
C ALA A 372 10.07 19.71 15.98
N HIS A 373 9.55 20.26 17.06
CA HIS A 373 10.15 21.36 17.79
C HIS A 373 10.38 20.95 19.25
N CYS A 374 11.61 21.10 19.72
CA CYS A 374 11.99 20.88 21.12
C CYS A 374 12.99 21.97 21.54
N PRO A 375 12.53 23.07 22.17
CA PRO A 375 13.36 24.22 22.50
C PRO A 375 14.63 23.88 23.30
N ALA A 376 14.54 22.88 24.17
CA ALA A 376 15.60 22.54 25.12
C ALA A 376 16.84 21.88 24.47
N LEU A 377 16.75 21.36 23.24
CA LEU A 377 17.85 20.64 22.60
C LEU A 377 18.74 21.52 21.73
N GLU A 378 18.31 22.73 21.37
CA GLU A 378 19.06 23.66 20.49
C GLU A 378 19.64 23.01 19.20
N LEU A 379 19.05 21.90 18.74
CA LEU A 379 19.46 21.18 17.54
C LEU A 379 18.64 21.65 16.31
N PRO A 380 19.20 21.56 15.09
CA PRO A 380 18.42 21.73 13.87
C PRO A 380 17.23 20.77 13.84
N SER A 381 16.14 21.20 13.23
CA SER A 381 14.93 20.38 13.09
C SER A 381 14.69 20.04 11.63
N ILE A 382 14.72 18.74 11.31
CA ILE A 382 14.60 18.16 9.98
C ILE A 382 13.21 17.56 9.81
N ALA A 383 12.51 18.00 8.77
CA ALA A 383 11.16 17.55 8.47
C ALA A 383 11.14 16.17 7.79
N ALA A 384 10.05 15.45 8.00
CA ALA A 384 9.63 14.31 7.20
C ALA A 384 8.68 14.79 6.10
N TYR A 385 8.77 14.20 4.91
CA TYR A 385 7.76 14.30 3.87
C TYR A 385 6.52 13.50 4.27
N SER A 386 5.35 14.09 4.06
CA SER A 386 4.07 13.48 4.39
C SER A 386 3.24 13.36 3.14
N ILE A 387 2.70 12.16 2.90
CA ILE A 387 1.83 11.88 1.77
C ILE A 387 0.47 11.41 2.30
N ILE A 388 -0.62 11.97 1.76
CA ILE A 388 -1.98 11.47 1.90
C ILE A 388 -2.40 10.91 0.53
N GLY A 389 -2.25 9.60 0.39
CA GLY A 389 -2.51 8.83 -0.82
C GLY A 389 -3.99 8.50 -1.02
N ALA A 390 -4.36 8.10 -2.25
CA ALA A 390 -5.64 7.45 -2.52
C ALA A 390 -5.74 6.08 -1.80
N PRO A 391 -6.95 5.50 -1.65
CA PRO A 391 -7.12 4.21 -1.00
C PRO A 391 -6.30 3.11 -1.68
N ASP A 392 -5.86 2.14 -0.89
CA ASP A 392 -5.12 0.97 -1.34
C ASP A 392 -6.06 -0.23 -1.46
N PHE A 393 -6.20 -0.77 -2.68
CA PHE A 393 -7.08 -1.89 -2.95
C PHE A 393 -6.40 -3.25 -2.72
N PHE A 394 -5.10 -3.28 -2.41
CA PHE A 394 -4.35 -4.47 -1.99
C PHE A 394 -3.48 -4.19 -0.75
N PRO A 395 -4.09 -3.77 0.37
CA PRO A 395 -3.39 -3.31 1.57
C PRO A 395 -2.55 -4.39 2.26
N LEU A 396 -2.70 -5.66 1.87
CA LEU A 396 -1.93 -6.81 2.38
C LEU A 396 -0.81 -7.25 1.43
N CYS A 397 -0.55 -6.51 0.35
CA CYS A 397 0.46 -6.85 -0.66
C CYS A 397 1.32 -5.64 -1.02
N GLY A 398 2.54 -5.56 -0.46
CA GLY A 398 3.44 -4.42 -0.66
C GLY A 398 4.19 -4.45 -2.00
N PRO A 399 4.33 -3.31 -2.72
CA PRO A 399 5.12 -3.23 -3.95
C PRO A 399 6.57 -3.71 -3.84
N ARG A 400 7.23 -3.52 -2.68
CA ARG A 400 8.58 -4.06 -2.45
C ARG A 400 8.62 -5.59 -2.51
N GLU A 401 7.65 -6.25 -1.88
CA GLU A 401 7.57 -7.72 -1.90
C GLU A 401 7.35 -8.22 -3.32
N LEU A 402 6.43 -7.59 -4.06
CA LEU A 402 6.19 -7.90 -5.46
C LEU A 402 7.43 -7.69 -6.33
N LYS A 403 8.22 -6.63 -6.09
CA LYS A 403 9.50 -6.42 -6.76
C LYS A 403 10.47 -7.57 -6.48
N GLN A 404 10.64 -7.97 -5.22
CA GLN A 404 11.56 -9.04 -4.84
C GLN A 404 11.15 -10.38 -5.47
N TRP A 405 9.87 -10.71 -5.35
CA TRP A 405 9.31 -11.93 -5.91
C TRP A 405 9.44 -11.98 -7.44
N SER A 406 9.03 -10.91 -8.12
CA SER A 406 9.08 -10.83 -9.59
C SER A 406 10.50 -10.71 -10.17
N SER A 407 11.48 -10.38 -9.32
CA SER A 407 12.90 -10.31 -9.70
C SER A 407 13.63 -11.64 -9.53
N ASN A 408 13.02 -12.64 -8.90
CA ASN A 408 13.65 -13.94 -8.70
C ASN A 408 13.67 -14.73 -10.03
N PRO A 409 14.86 -15.09 -10.58
CA PRO A 409 14.97 -15.81 -11.84
C PRO A 409 14.37 -17.22 -11.81
N GLY A 410 14.22 -17.81 -10.61
CA GLY A 410 13.52 -19.08 -10.42
C GLY A 410 11.99 -18.97 -10.47
N VAL A 411 11.45 -17.75 -10.34
CA VAL A 411 10.01 -17.45 -10.48
C VAL A 411 9.74 -16.95 -11.91
N PHE A 412 10.51 -15.96 -12.35
CA PHE A 412 10.41 -15.37 -13.69
C PHE A 412 11.78 -15.37 -14.35
N PRO A 413 12.02 -16.20 -15.38
CA PRO A 413 13.30 -16.26 -16.07
C PRO A 413 13.50 -15.01 -16.94
N CYS A 414 13.96 -13.92 -16.34
CA CYS A 414 14.09 -12.63 -17.02
C CYS A 414 15.56 -12.18 -17.06
N PRO A 415 16.05 -11.68 -18.21
CA PRO A 415 17.47 -11.36 -18.39
C PRO A 415 17.93 -10.14 -17.59
N ALA A 416 17.01 -9.26 -17.18
CA ALA A 416 17.29 -8.08 -16.35
C ALA A 416 16.11 -7.79 -15.39
N PRO A 417 16.23 -8.10 -14.08
CA PRO A 417 15.24 -7.74 -13.08
C PRO A 417 15.14 -6.21 -12.83
N PRO A 418 13.98 -5.68 -12.40
CA PRO A 418 12.69 -6.36 -12.25
C PRO A 418 12.08 -6.72 -13.61
N CYS A 419 11.43 -7.89 -13.68
CA CYS A 419 11.02 -8.49 -14.95
C CYS A 419 9.93 -7.67 -15.67
N PRO A 420 10.20 -7.09 -16.86
CA PRO A 420 9.22 -6.32 -17.62
C PRO A 420 8.18 -7.21 -18.35
N GLU A 421 8.27 -8.54 -18.20
CA GLU A 421 7.37 -9.48 -18.85
C GLU A 421 6.08 -9.72 -18.06
N VAL A 422 6.08 -9.39 -16.75
CA VAL A 422 4.93 -9.61 -15.86
C VAL A 422 3.94 -8.45 -15.99
N TRP A 423 4.41 -7.21 -15.78
CA TRP A 423 3.60 -6.00 -15.92
C TRP A 423 4.10 -5.09 -17.03
N HIS A 424 3.30 -4.09 -17.41
CA HIS A 424 3.69 -3.08 -18.40
C HIS A 424 4.82 -2.16 -17.95
N THR A 425 5.11 -2.12 -16.66
CA THR A 425 6.15 -1.29 -16.06
C THR A 425 6.94 -2.05 -15.01
N ARG A 426 8.05 -1.46 -14.57
CA ARG A 426 8.87 -1.99 -13.49
C ARG A 426 8.17 -1.75 -12.16
N VAL A 427 8.02 -2.81 -11.37
CA VAL A 427 7.57 -2.70 -9.98
C VAL A 427 8.72 -2.16 -9.16
N ASN A 428 8.63 -0.89 -8.77
CA ASN A 428 9.54 -0.27 -7.82
C ASN A 428 8.71 0.39 -6.73
N PRO A 429 8.96 0.07 -5.46
CA PRO A 429 8.35 0.80 -4.36
C PRO A 429 8.85 2.25 -4.29
N LEU A 430 8.10 3.13 -3.62
CA LEU A 430 8.50 4.52 -3.39
C LEU A 430 9.79 4.61 -2.55
N SER A 431 10.05 3.61 -1.70
CA SER A 431 11.30 3.48 -0.92
C SER A 431 12.56 3.42 -1.78
N ASP A 432 12.44 3.07 -3.05
CA ASP A 432 13.55 2.94 -3.99
C ASP A 432 13.70 4.19 -4.87
N VAL A 433 12.85 5.19 -4.70
CA VAL A 433 12.93 6.42 -5.48
C VAL A 433 13.96 7.36 -4.83
N ARG A 434 14.86 7.93 -5.64
CA ARG A 434 15.86 8.92 -5.21
C ARG A 434 15.64 10.25 -5.93
N PHE A 435 14.41 10.75 -5.84
CA PHE A 435 13.98 12.03 -6.43
C PHE A 435 13.91 13.11 -5.37
N PHE A 436 13.93 14.36 -5.82
CA PHE A 436 13.79 15.51 -4.94
C PHE A 436 12.36 15.63 -4.43
N ILE A 437 12.17 16.22 -3.26
CA ILE A 437 10.85 16.56 -2.73
C ILE A 437 10.38 17.89 -3.30
N ASN A 438 9.06 18.07 -3.36
CA ASN A 438 8.39 19.31 -3.71
C ASN A 438 8.99 20.52 -2.98
N GLN A 439 9.84 21.28 -3.69
CA GLN A 439 10.51 22.47 -3.15
C GLN A 439 9.56 23.66 -2.99
N ALA A 440 8.36 23.58 -3.58
CA ALA A 440 7.32 24.60 -3.43
C ALA A 440 6.53 24.47 -2.12
N LEU A 441 6.73 23.40 -1.34
CA LEU A 441 6.09 23.26 -0.04
C LEU A 441 6.46 24.42 0.89
N ALA A 442 5.44 25.00 1.51
CA ALA A 442 5.62 26.13 2.42
C ALA A 442 6.60 25.79 3.55
N GLY A 443 7.47 26.75 3.90
CA GLY A 443 8.45 26.60 4.99
C GLY A 443 9.87 26.27 4.54
N GLY A 444 10.07 25.72 3.33
CA GLY A 444 11.42 25.48 2.77
C GLY A 444 12.25 24.47 3.56
N TYR A 445 11.61 23.41 4.08
CA TYR A 445 12.24 22.44 4.99
C TYR A 445 12.99 21.29 4.32
N PHE A 446 12.89 21.15 3.01
CA PHE A 446 13.62 20.12 2.25
C PHE A 446 14.73 20.77 1.45
N ALA A 447 15.94 20.23 1.56
CA ALA A 447 17.05 20.75 0.78
C ALA A 447 16.88 20.41 -0.72
N PRO A 448 17.35 21.25 -1.64
CA PRO A 448 17.25 20.99 -3.08
C PRO A 448 18.04 19.76 -3.56
N ASP A 449 19.00 19.27 -2.77
CA ASP A 449 19.80 18.07 -3.01
C ASP A 449 19.34 16.85 -2.21
N ASP A 450 18.27 16.99 -1.42
CA ASP A 450 17.75 15.92 -0.58
C ASP A 450 16.99 14.87 -1.40
N ARG A 451 17.65 13.73 -1.62
CA ARG A 451 17.16 12.61 -2.43
C ARG A 451 16.94 11.33 -1.64
N GLY A 452 17.28 11.33 -0.35
CA GLY A 452 17.17 10.18 0.54
C GLY A 452 15.86 10.13 1.33
N VAL A 453 14.96 11.10 1.16
CA VAL A 453 13.76 11.30 2.02
C VAL A 453 12.83 10.09 2.06
N THR A 454 12.65 9.37 0.94
CA THR A 454 11.79 8.18 0.88
C THR A 454 12.51 6.89 1.24
N ALA A 455 13.84 6.91 1.41
CA ALA A 455 14.57 5.71 1.76
C ALA A 455 14.18 5.21 3.16
N ILE A 456 14.29 3.90 3.36
CA ILE A 456 14.09 3.27 4.67
C ILE A 456 15.45 2.91 5.25
N VAL A 457 15.72 3.35 6.47
CA VAL A 457 16.94 3.06 7.24
C VAL A 457 16.58 2.35 8.55
N SER A 458 17.55 1.68 9.15
CA SER A 458 17.44 1.11 10.50
C SER A 458 18.24 1.92 11.50
N HIS A 459 18.26 1.49 12.76
CA HIS A 459 19.35 1.88 13.66
C HIS A 459 20.70 1.36 13.11
N PRO A 460 21.82 1.99 13.51
CA PRO A 460 23.14 1.44 13.25
C PRO A 460 23.28 0.04 13.87
N GLN A 461 23.70 -0.92 13.04
CA GLN A 461 23.95 -2.30 13.41
C GLN A 461 25.43 -2.51 13.77
N SER A 462 25.70 -3.29 14.81
CA SER A 462 27.07 -3.65 15.23
C SER A 462 27.61 -4.89 14.51
N SER A 463 26.72 -5.73 13.97
CA SER A 463 27.00 -6.94 13.20
C SER A 463 26.00 -7.04 12.05
N THR A 464 26.47 -7.43 10.87
CA THR A 464 25.67 -7.46 9.64
C THR A 464 25.56 -8.87 9.07
N THR A 465 26.02 -9.89 9.82
CA THR A 465 25.93 -11.27 9.36
C THR A 465 24.48 -11.71 9.54
N PRO A 466 23.75 -12.04 8.47
CA PRO A 466 22.44 -12.64 8.60
C PRO A 466 22.65 -13.99 9.26
N ASP A 467 22.22 -14.17 10.50
CA ASP A 467 22.04 -15.51 11.01
C ASP A 467 20.95 -16.20 10.18
N LEU A 468 21.04 -17.53 10.07
CA LEU A 468 20.01 -18.36 9.43
C LEU A 468 18.72 -18.26 10.26
N ALA A 469 18.01 -17.14 10.13
CA ALA A 469 16.73 -16.93 10.77
C ALA A 469 15.75 -17.96 10.22
N LEU A 470 15.00 -18.60 11.12
CA LEU A 470 13.86 -19.42 10.74
C LEU A 470 12.92 -18.56 9.86
N PRO A 471 12.26 -19.15 8.86
CA PRO A 471 11.33 -18.40 8.03
C PRO A 471 10.20 -17.81 8.90
N VAL A 472 10.23 -16.50 9.12
CA VAL A 472 9.22 -15.77 9.89
C VAL A 472 8.16 -15.19 8.96
N GLN A 473 6.92 -15.21 9.44
CA GLN A 473 5.78 -14.66 8.71
C GLN A 473 5.91 -13.13 8.57
N ARG A 474 5.51 -12.63 7.40
CA ARG A 474 5.35 -11.19 7.17
C ARG A 474 4.11 -10.66 7.90
N ALA A 475 4.14 -9.39 8.26
CA ALA A 475 3.02 -8.71 8.88
C ALA A 475 1.80 -8.71 7.95
N GLN A 476 0.66 -9.17 8.45
CA GLN A 476 -0.62 -9.14 7.73
C GLN A 476 -1.39 -7.85 8.03
N ARG A 477 -0.77 -6.71 7.70
CA ARG A 477 -1.35 -5.36 7.85
C ARG A 477 -0.82 -4.42 6.77
N GLN A 478 -1.53 -3.31 6.55
CA GLN A 478 -1.02 -2.23 5.72
C GLN A 478 0.05 -1.44 6.47
N SER A 479 1.16 -1.14 5.80
CA SER A 479 2.19 -0.25 6.33
C SER A 479 2.02 1.19 5.84
N TRP A 480 2.47 2.14 6.66
CA TRP A 480 2.59 3.56 6.32
C TRP A 480 4.00 3.97 5.89
N LEU A 481 4.93 3.03 5.70
CA LEU A 481 6.25 3.31 5.14
C LEU A 481 6.26 3.18 3.61
N PRO A 482 7.18 3.87 2.91
CA PRO A 482 7.14 4.01 1.45
C PRO A 482 7.45 2.74 0.65
N ASP A 483 7.82 1.63 1.29
CA ASP A 483 7.95 0.32 0.62
C ASP A 483 6.59 -0.34 0.30
N PHE A 484 5.52 0.16 0.92
CA PHE A 484 4.11 -0.16 0.63
C PHE A 484 3.43 0.84 -0.33
N ALA A 485 4.19 1.76 -0.93
CA ALA A 485 3.71 2.73 -1.92
C ALA A 485 4.41 2.55 -3.26
N SER A 486 3.78 3.02 -4.34
CA SER A 486 4.27 2.83 -5.72
C SER A 486 5.20 3.96 -6.18
N GLY A 487 6.33 3.60 -6.83
CA GLY A 487 7.47 4.51 -7.02
C GLY A 487 7.82 4.98 -8.44
N VAL A 488 7.70 4.16 -9.51
CA VAL A 488 8.29 4.48 -10.85
C VAL A 488 7.27 4.62 -12.00
N PHE A 489 7.59 5.55 -12.93
CA PHE A 489 6.87 6.05 -14.14
C PHE A 489 5.99 7.30 -13.95
N GLY A 490 6.60 8.34 -13.37
CA GLY A 490 5.85 9.28 -12.55
C GLY A 490 5.58 8.56 -11.25
N PRO A 491 5.99 9.03 -10.05
CA PRO A 491 5.63 8.34 -8.84
C PRO A 491 4.12 8.11 -8.81
N GLY A 492 3.78 7.09 -8.03
CA GLY A 492 2.65 6.25 -8.31
C GLY A 492 1.30 6.76 -7.83
N TRP A 493 0.45 5.86 -7.34
CA TRP A 493 -0.94 6.15 -6.93
C TRP A 493 -1.02 7.15 -5.78
N GLU A 494 0.11 7.35 -5.11
CA GLU A 494 0.26 8.16 -3.92
C GLU A 494 0.75 9.59 -4.19
N VAL A 495 1.69 9.78 -5.11
CA VAL A 495 2.38 11.07 -5.35
C VAL A 495 2.89 11.08 -6.79
N GLY A 496 2.83 12.20 -7.54
CA GLY A 496 3.17 12.29 -8.98
C GLY A 496 4.54 12.95 -9.30
N ARG A 497 4.95 12.98 -10.58
CA ARG A 497 6.31 13.42 -11.02
C ARG A 497 6.22 14.78 -11.61
N GLY A 498 6.77 15.74 -10.89
CA GLY A 498 7.06 17.04 -11.46
C GLY A 498 8.16 16.90 -12.49
N LEU A 499 7.98 17.56 -13.63
CA LEU A 499 9.09 18.03 -14.45
C LEU A 499 9.23 19.52 -14.13
N VAL A 500 10.29 19.90 -13.42
CA VAL A 500 10.69 21.31 -13.32
C VAL A 500 11.53 21.65 -14.56
N ASP A 501 11.30 22.84 -15.13
CA ASP A 501 12.03 23.34 -16.29
C ASP A 501 13.56 23.34 -16.08
N ALA A 502 14.28 23.31 -17.20
CA ALA A 502 15.61 22.75 -17.38
C ALA A 502 16.70 23.08 -16.32
N PRO A 503 17.60 22.10 -16.03
CA PRO A 503 17.57 20.72 -16.53
C PRO A 503 16.43 19.93 -15.88
N PHE A 504 15.73 19.13 -16.69
CA PHE A 504 14.58 18.34 -16.26
C PHE A 504 14.89 17.56 -14.99
N THR A 505 14.29 18.00 -13.90
CA THR A 505 14.54 17.44 -12.57
C THR A 505 13.30 16.73 -12.07
N ASN A 506 13.44 15.44 -11.74
CA ASN A 506 12.35 14.63 -11.24
C ASN A 506 12.07 14.99 -9.78
N MET A 507 10.84 15.38 -9.51
CA MET A 507 10.40 15.78 -8.17
C MET A 507 9.15 15.01 -7.78
N LEU A 508 9.06 14.58 -6.53
CA LEU A 508 7.86 14.04 -5.93
C LEU A 508 6.92 15.20 -5.58
N CYS A 509 5.69 15.18 -6.11
CA CYS A 509 4.67 16.17 -5.77
C CYS A 509 3.26 15.61 -5.97
N GLY A 510 2.35 15.88 -5.03
CA GLY A 510 0.99 15.31 -5.05
C GLY A 510 0.14 15.79 -6.24
N TYR A 511 0.43 16.99 -6.76
CA TYR A 511 -0.38 17.65 -7.77
C TYR A 511 -0.15 17.20 -9.22
N GLN A 512 0.81 16.32 -9.47
CA GLN A 512 1.05 15.75 -10.82
C GLN A 512 0.23 14.51 -11.10
N LEU A 513 -0.57 14.06 -10.12
CA LEU A 513 -1.60 13.06 -10.30
C LEU A 513 -2.82 13.68 -10.98
N ALA A 514 -3.63 12.84 -11.62
CA ALA A 514 -4.89 13.25 -12.20
C ALA A 514 -5.84 13.83 -11.14
N SER A 515 -6.71 14.73 -11.60
CA SER A 515 -7.72 15.39 -10.78
C SER A 515 -9.13 15.03 -11.23
N PRO A 516 -9.91 14.34 -10.39
CA PRO A 516 -9.51 13.68 -9.14
C PRO A 516 -8.76 12.37 -9.41
N PHE A 517 -8.23 11.74 -8.35
CA PHE A 517 -7.43 10.50 -8.45
C PHE A 517 -8.15 9.34 -9.16
N THR A 518 -9.48 9.37 -9.27
CA THR A 518 -10.25 8.34 -9.97
C THR A 518 -9.98 8.29 -11.47
N GLU A 519 -9.47 9.37 -12.08
CA GLU A 519 -9.02 9.33 -13.48
C GLU A 519 -7.71 8.55 -13.65
N ASP A 520 -6.74 8.72 -12.74
CA ASP A 520 -5.55 7.85 -12.67
C ASP A 520 -5.98 6.40 -12.42
N ALA A 521 -6.94 6.22 -11.51
CA ALA A 521 -7.41 4.92 -11.12
C ALA A 521 -7.92 4.08 -12.28
N ARG A 522 -8.73 4.71 -13.11
CA ARG A 522 -9.28 4.12 -14.32
C ARG A 522 -8.19 3.72 -15.30
N ILE A 523 -7.22 4.59 -15.57
CA ILE A 523 -6.20 4.35 -16.60
C ILE A 523 -5.21 3.27 -16.15
N CYS A 524 -4.69 3.39 -14.93
CA CYS A 524 -3.73 2.44 -14.37
C CYS A 524 -4.31 1.03 -14.25
N ALA A 525 -5.59 0.92 -13.85
CA ALA A 525 -6.27 -0.38 -13.78
C ALA A 525 -6.49 -0.99 -15.17
N ALA A 526 -6.77 -0.18 -16.19
CA ALA A 526 -7.05 -0.65 -17.55
C ALA A 526 -5.81 -1.08 -18.33
N LEU A 527 -4.63 -0.87 -17.75
CA LEU A 527 -3.33 -1.36 -18.21
C LEU A 527 -2.90 -2.63 -17.45
N GLY A 528 -3.85 -3.45 -16.98
CA GLY A 528 -3.54 -4.74 -16.35
C GLY A 528 -2.81 -4.61 -15.02
N SER A 529 -3.29 -3.73 -14.13
CA SER A 529 -2.61 -3.37 -12.87
C SER A 529 -1.25 -2.70 -13.13
N TYR A 530 -1.28 -1.49 -13.70
CA TYR A 530 -0.05 -0.76 -14.03
C TYR A 530 0.84 -0.51 -12.81
N TRP A 531 0.25 -0.31 -11.62
CA TRP A 531 0.95 -0.22 -10.34
C TRP A 531 0.59 -1.42 -9.46
N PRO A 532 1.37 -2.50 -9.53
CA PRO A 532 1.09 -3.74 -8.81
C PRO A 532 1.10 -3.54 -7.31
N GLY A 533 0.17 -4.19 -6.62
CA GLY A 533 -0.02 -4.02 -5.17
C GLY A 533 -0.77 -2.77 -4.76
N VAL A 534 -1.27 -1.95 -5.71
CA VAL A 534 -2.14 -0.80 -5.39
C VAL A 534 -3.34 -0.69 -6.34
N ALA A 535 -3.13 -0.84 -7.65
CA ALA A 535 -4.18 -0.73 -8.67
C ALA A 535 -4.75 -2.11 -9.07
N PRO A 536 -6.06 -2.37 -8.94
CA PRO A 536 -6.70 -3.59 -9.45
C PRO A 536 -6.62 -3.72 -10.97
N ASP A 537 -6.72 -4.96 -11.48
CA ASP A 537 -6.71 -5.24 -12.92
C ASP A 537 -8.14 -5.20 -13.50
N SER A 538 -8.43 -4.18 -14.32
CA SER A 538 -9.76 -4.02 -14.94
C SER A 538 -9.87 -4.59 -16.35
N THR A 539 -8.88 -5.34 -16.84
CA THR A 539 -8.91 -5.90 -18.21
C THR A 539 -10.09 -6.84 -18.45
N ARG A 540 -10.66 -7.41 -17.38
CA ARG A 540 -11.89 -8.20 -17.43
C ARG A 540 -13.16 -7.37 -17.44
N SER A 541 -13.11 -6.11 -16.99
CA SER A 541 -14.31 -5.26 -16.81
C SER A 541 -14.80 -4.67 -18.12
N PHE A 542 -13.92 -4.57 -19.12
CA PHE A 542 -14.16 -3.95 -20.41
C PHE A 542 -13.85 -4.91 -21.55
N GLU A 543 -14.36 -4.61 -22.74
CA GLU A 543 -14.08 -5.35 -23.96
C GLU A 543 -12.58 -5.50 -24.22
N PRO A 544 -12.13 -6.56 -24.91
CA PRO A 544 -10.72 -6.74 -25.24
C PRO A 544 -10.17 -5.51 -25.98
N ARG A 545 -9.06 -4.97 -25.48
CA ARG A 545 -8.39 -3.79 -26.07
C ARG A 545 -6.95 -4.11 -26.42
N GLY A 546 -6.41 -3.42 -27.43
CA GLY A 546 -5.03 -3.60 -27.87
C GLY A 546 -3.95 -3.17 -26.87
N VAL A 547 -4.31 -2.64 -25.70
CA VAL A 547 -3.37 -2.05 -24.73
C VAL A 547 -2.90 -3.02 -23.65
N SER A 548 -3.70 -4.03 -23.26
CA SER A 548 -3.32 -4.95 -22.18
C SER A 548 -4.10 -6.26 -22.24
N ALA A 549 -3.51 -7.30 -21.66
CA ALA A 549 -4.18 -8.55 -21.30
C ALA A 549 -4.20 -8.67 -19.76
N THR A 550 -5.00 -9.58 -19.22
CA THR A 550 -5.09 -9.82 -17.77
C THR A 550 -3.75 -10.29 -17.21
N VAL A 551 -3.28 -9.67 -16.13
CA VAL A 551 -2.05 -10.02 -15.42
C VAL A 551 -2.39 -10.61 -14.05
N ILE A 552 -3.16 -9.88 -13.24
CA ILE A 552 -3.70 -10.36 -11.98
C ILE A 552 -5.21 -10.51 -12.13
N PRO A 553 -5.75 -11.72 -12.32
CA PRO A 553 -7.18 -11.90 -12.47
C PRO A 553 -7.91 -11.53 -11.18
N LEU A 554 -8.78 -10.52 -11.26
CA LEU A 554 -9.83 -10.31 -10.27
C LEU A 554 -10.86 -11.43 -10.41
N THR A 555 -11.46 -11.87 -9.33
CA THR A 555 -12.55 -12.87 -9.31
C THR A 555 -13.85 -12.28 -9.83
N ASP A 556 -14.79 -13.14 -10.19
CA ASP A 556 -16.13 -12.76 -10.63
C ASP A 556 -16.83 -11.83 -9.62
N SER A 557 -16.68 -12.12 -8.33
CA SER A 557 -17.23 -11.26 -7.26
C SER A 557 -16.54 -9.89 -7.18
N GLU A 558 -15.22 -9.81 -7.38
CA GLU A 558 -14.47 -8.54 -7.34
C GLU A 558 -14.86 -7.57 -8.48
N ILE A 559 -15.40 -8.09 -9.58
CA ILE A 559 -15.93 -7.31 -10.71
C ILE A 559 -17.47 -7.25 -10.72
N GLY A 560 -18.10 -7.46 -9.56
CA GLY A 560 -19.54 -7.22 -9.38
C GLY A 560 -20.48 -8.29 -9.93
N LEU A 561 -19.98 -9.44 -10.39
CA LEU A 561 -20.83 -10.56 -10.79
C LEU A 561 -21.46 -11.22 -9.56
N GLY A 562 -22.63 -11.84 -9.77
CA GLY A 562 -23.41 -12.44 -8.69
C GLY A 562 -24.00 -11.44 -7.68
N GLY A 563 -24.02 -10.14 -8.02
CA GLY A 563 -24.53 -9.08 -7.14
C GLY A 563 -23.54 -8.64 -6.05
N SER A 564 -22.28 -9.05 -6.15
CA SER A 564 -21.21 -8.62 -5.24
C SER A 564 -20.85 -7.14 -5.43
N PRO A 565 -20.30 -6.45 -4.41
CA PRO A 565 -19.75 -5.11 -4.58
C PRO A 565 -18.49 -5.17 -5.45
N ALA A 566 -18.50 -4.44 -6.55
CA ALA A 566 -17.37 -4.34 -7.45
C ALA A 566 -16.36 -3.31 -6.96
N TRP A 567 -15.07 -3.55 -7.22
CA TRP A 567 -14.04 -2.63 -6.78
C TRP A 567 -14.14 -1.24 -7.41
N ASP A 568 -14.57 -1.19 -8.68
CA ASP A 568 -14.73 0.01 -9.52
C ASP A 568 -16.21 0.46 -9.64
N GLY A 569 -17.12 -0.16 -8.89
CA GLY A 569 -18.55 0.10 -8.98
C GLY A 569 -19.22 -0.43 -10.25
N ARG A 570 -18.56 -1.32 -11.02
CA ARG A 570 -19.08 -1.84 -12.30
C ARG A 570 -19.34 -3.33 -12.27
N THR A 571 -20.33 -3.74 -13.05
CA THR A 571 -20.54 -5.16 -13.33
C THR A 571 -19.69 -5.59 -14.52
N GLY A 572 -18.98 -6.70 -14.35
CA GLY A 572 -18.20 -7.36 -15.40
C GLY A 572 -19.06 -7.95 -16.53
N PRO A 573 -18.42 -8.64 -17.49
CA PRO A 573 -19.06 -9.14 -18.69
C PRO A 573 -20.08 -10.23 -18.41
N THR A 574 -21.08 -10.32 -19.29
CA THR A 574 -22.13 -11.35 -19.24
C THR A 574 -22.28 -12.04 -20.59
N LEU A 575 -22.56 -13.34 -20.59
CA LEU A 575 -22.97 -14.07 -21.80
C LEU A 575 -24.41 -13.73 -22.17
N ILE A 576 -24.65 -13.46 -23.45
CA ILE A 576 -25.99 -13.23 -24.00
C ILE A 576 -26.16 -13.97 -25.33
N GLU A 577 -27.41 -14.17 -25.73
CA GLU A 577 -27.76 -14.61 -27.08
C GLU A 577 -27.98 -13.39 -27.99
N SER A 578 -27.27 -13.34 -29.11
CA SER A 578 -27.39 -12.28 -30.12
C SER A 578 -27.35 -12.88 -31.52
N GLN A 579 -28.41 -12.65 -32.32
CA GLN A 579 -28.54 -13.19 -33.67
C GLN A 579 -28.36 -14.72 -33.77
N GLY A 580 -28.83 -15.46 -32.76
CA GLY A 580 -28.73 -16.92 -32.71
C GLY A 580 -27.32 -17.45 -32.40
N ARG A 581 -26.43 -16.59 -31.88
CA ARG A 581 -25.11 -16.96 -31.39
C ARG A 581 -24.90 -16.42 -29.98
N THR A 582 -24.25 -17.21 -29.14
CA THR A 582 -23.75 -16.74 -27.85
C THR A 582 -22.59 -15.76 -28.07
N VAL A 583 -22.66 -14.59 -27.43
CA VAL A 583 -21.61 -13.55 -27.45
C VAL A 583 -21.35 -13.06 -26.02
N VAL A 584 -20.18 -12.46 -25.80
CA VAL A 584 -19.88 -11.79 -24.53
C VAL A 584 -20.28 -10.32 -24.64
N GLN A 585 -21.10 -9.84 -23.72
CA GLN A 585 -21.48 -8.44 -23.61
C GLN A 585 -20.63 -7.73 -22.56
N TYR A 586 -19.96 -6.65 -22.98
CA TYR A 586 -19.26 -5.71 -22.11
C TYR A 586 -19.94 -4.34 -22.14
N ARG A 587 -19.69 -3.55 -21.11
CA ARG A 587 -19.89 -2.09 -21.15
C ARG A 587 -18.63 -1.49 -21.76
N ALA A 588 -18.78 -0.57 -22.72
CA ALA A 588 -17.64 -0.06 -23.45
C ALA A 588 -16.74 0.80 -22.56
N TYR A 589 -15.41 0.69 -22.73
CA TYR A 589 -14.46 1.43 -21.90
C TYR A 589 -14.64 2.94 -21.96
N GLU A 590 -15.07 3.50 -23.10
CA GLU A 590 -15.17 4.96 -23.26
C GLU A 590 -16.17 5.58 -22.27
N TYR A 591 -17.22 4.81 -21.94
CA TYR A 591 -18.27 5.14 -20.95
C TYR A 591 -17.88 4.71 -19.53
N SER A 592 -16.57 4.61 -19.26
CA SER A 592 -16.07 4.51 -17.90
C SER A 592 -15.89 5.87 -17.22
N ASP A 593 -16.41 5.94 -16.00
CA ASP A 593 -16.51 7.11 -15.15
C ASP A 593 -16.40 6.62 -13.71
N TYR A 594 -15.17 6.63 -13.18
CA TYR A 594 -14.88 6.21 -11.81
C TYR A 594 -15.12 7.35 -10.83
N THR A 595 -15.10 8.60 -11.31
CA THR A 595 -15.50 9.77 -10.53
C THR A 595 -16.97 9.70 -10.18
N GLN A 596 -17.84 9.39 -11.15
CA GLN A 596 -19.27 9.17 -10.87
C GLN A 596 -19.49 7.99 -9.91
N ALA A 597 -18.78 6.87 -10.11
CA ALA A 597 -18.86 5.72 -9.19
C ALA A 597 -18.41 6.09 -7.76
N ALA A 598 -17.39 6.94 -7.61
CA ALA A 598 -16.93 7.43 -6.32
C ALA A 598 -17.93 8.41 -5.67
N LEU A 599 -18.55 9.31 -6.44
CA LEU A 599 -19.62 10.20 -5.96
C LEU A 599 -20.84 9.41 -5.46
N GLU A 600 -21.17 8.30 -6.14
CA GLU A 600 -22.28 7.42 -5.79
C GLU A 600 -21.94 6.41 -4.68
N GLY A 601 -20.71 6.42 -4.15
CA GLY A 601 -20.27 5.49 -3.11
C GLY A 601 -20.32 4.02 -3.57
N GLN A 602 -19.86 3.76 -4.80
CA GLN A 602 -19.89 2.43 -5.43
C GLN A 602 -18.53 1.73 -5.46
N LEU A 603 -17.43 2.46 -5.23
CA LEU A 603 -16.11 1.85 -5.12
C LEU A 603 -16.01 0.99 -3.86
N SER A 604 -15.33 -0.15 -3.95
CA SER A 604 -15.22 -1.11 -2.86
C SER A 604 -13.83 -1.72 -2.78
N LEU A 605 -13.33 -1.92 -1.57
CA LEU A 605 -12.13 -2.75 -1.34
C LEU A 605 -12.45 -4.01 -0.52
N ALA A 606 -13.73 -4.27 -0.25
CA ALA A 606 -14.16 -5.30 0.69
C ALA A 606 -13.69 -6.72 0.31
N ILE A 607 -13.54 -6.99 -0.99
CA ILE A 607 -13.09 -8.28 -1.51
C ILE A 607 -11.63 -8.20 -1.96
N THR A 608 -11.27 -7.23 -2.81
CA THR A 608 -9.89 -7.09 -3.32
C THR A 608 -8.89 -6.92 -2.19
N GLY A 609 -9.25 -6.14 -1.16
CA GLY A 609 -8.39 -5.84 -0.04
C GLY A 609 -8.05 -7.04 0.86
N GLN A 610 -8.78 -8.16 0.73
CA GLN A 610 -8.52 -9.41 1.44
C GLN A 610 -7.45 -10.28 0.75
N THR A 611 -6.99 -9.89 -0.45
CA THR A 611 -5.99 -10.66 -1.20
C THR A 611 -4.65 -10.57 -0.49
N SER A 612 -4.18 -11.68 0.09
CA SER A 612 -2.84 -11.77 0.67
C SER A 612 -1.76 -11.77 -0.41
N THR A 613 -0.50 -11.48 -0.06
CA THR A 613 0.60 -11.59 -1.03
C THR A 613 0.70 -12.98 -1.66
N ALA A 614 0.51 -14.05 -0.89
CA ALA A 614 0.54 -15.42 -1.43
C ALA A 614 -0.55 -15.62 -2.49
N GLN A 615 -1.78 -15.17 -2.22
CA GLN A 615 -2.89 -15.24 -3.18
C GLN A 615 -2.62 -14.37 -4.42
N TYR A 616 -2.02 -13.20 -4.23
CA TYR A 616 -1.60 -12.32 -5.32
C TYR A 616 -0.61 -13.03 -6.26
N HIS A 617 0.44 -13.64 -5.70
CA HIS A 617 1.43 -14.41 -6.47
C HIS A 617 0.77 -15.58 -7.22
N GLN A 618 -0.09 -16.34 -6.54
CA GLN A 618 -0.82 -17.45 -7.14
C GLN A 618 -1.72 -17.01 -8.31
N ARG A 619 -2.42 -15.87 -8.18
CA ARG A 619 -3.25 -15.29 -9.25
C ARG A 619 -2.43 -14.98 -10.50
N VAL A 620 -1.29 -14.31 -10.34
CA VAL A 620 -0.41 -13.94 -11.46
C VAL A 620 0.19 -15.17 -12.14
N LEU A 621 0.68 -16.15 -11.37
CA LEU A 621 1.23 -17.39 -11.92
C LEU A 621 0.15 -18.25 -12.58
N GLY A 622 -1.02 -18.35 -11.97
CA GLY A 622 -2.17 -19.07 -12.51
C GLY A 622 -2.63 -18.50 -13.85
N MET A 623 -2.71 -17.17 -13.97
CA MET A 623 -3.04 -16.51 -15.24
C MET A 623 -2.00 -16.79 -16.33
N ARG A 624 -0.70 -16.80 -15.97
CA ARG A 624 0.37 -17.17 -16.91
C ARG A 624 0.19 -18.61 -17.41
N ARG A 625 -0.06 -19.57 -16.52
CA ARG A 625 -0.34 -20.97 -16.88
C ARG A 625 -1.59 -21.11 -17.73
N ALA A 626 -2.61 -20.29 -17.48
CA ALA A 626 -3.81 -20.24 -18.31
C ALA A 626 -3.49 -19.76 -19.74
N TYR A 627 -2.61 -18.76 -19.91
CA TYR A 627 -2.13 -18.37 -21.24
C TYR A 627 -1.27 -19.44 -21.91
N GLU A 628 -0.45 -20.18 -21.15
CA GLU A 628 0.30 -21.34 -21.67
C GLU A 628 -0.67 -22.42 -22.20
N ALA A 629 -1.76 -22.69 -21.49
CA ALA A 629 -2.77 -23.69 -21.88
C ALA A 629 -3.49 -23.36 -23.20
N VAL A 630 -3.63 -22.07 -23.53
CA VAL A 630 -4.23 -21.61 -24.80
C VAL A 630 -3.20 -21.33 -25.90
N GLY A 631 -1.93 -21.65 -25.67
CA GLY A 631 -0.83 -21.45 -26.62
C GLY A 631 -0.32 -20.01 -26.73
N ALA A 632 -0.84 -19.07 -25.92
CA ALA A 632 -0.38 -17.68 -25.90
C ALA A 632 0.88 -17.47 -25.05
N GLY A 633 1.18 -18.38 -24.11
CA GLY A 633 2.46 -18.46 -23.39
C GLY A 633 2.96 -17.10 -22.87
N SER A 634 4.19 -16.72 -23.25
CA SER A 634 4.81 -15.42 -22.97
C SER A 634 4.54 -14.32 -24.02
N ASP A 635 3.84 -14.64 -25.11
CA ASP A 635 3.59 -13.72 -26.21
C ASP A 635 2.48 -12.72 -25.86
N LYS A 636 2.89 -11.48 -25.55
CA LYS A 636 1.98 -10.40 -25.14
C LYS A 636 0.91 -10.08 -26.20
N GLU A 637 1.19 -10.23 -27.49
CA GLU A 637 0.20 -9.95 -28.54
C GLU A 637 -0.81 -11.10 -28.68
N GLN A 638 -0.35 -12.35 -28.55
CA GLN A 638 -1.28 -13.49 -28.54
C GLN A 638 -2.20 -13.48 -27.32
N ARG A 639 -1.69 -13.11 -26.14
CA ARG A 639 -2.49 -12.99 -24.91
C ARG A 639 -3.69 -12.05 -25.07
N LYS A 640 -3.55 -10.96 -25.82
CA LYS A 640 -4.65 -9.99 -26.08
C LYS A 640 -5.85 -10.63 -26.79
N HIS A 641 -5.64 -11.71 -27.52
CA HIS A 641 -6.70 -12.45 -28.21
C HIS A 641 -7.48 -13.39 -27.28
N TRP A 642 -7.02 -13.57 -26.04
CA TRP A 642 -7.56 -14.52 -25.06
C TRP A 642 -8.00 -13.82 -23.75
N PRO A 643 -9.00 -12.94 -23.79
CA PRO A 643 -9.60 -12.36 -22.59
C PRO A 643 -10.13 -13.42 -21.61
N LEU A 644 -10.05 -13.10 -20.31
CA LEU A 644 -10.57 -13.93 -19.23
C LEU A 644 -12.02 -13.57 -18.91
N LEU A 645 -12.94 -14.50 -19.19
CA LEU A 645 -14.37 -14.34 -18.98
C LEU A 645 -14.81 -14.63 -17.54
N SER A 646 -14.32 -15.71 -16.92
CA SER A 646 -14.65 -16.10 -15.55
C SER A 646 -13.40 -16.50 -14.77
N TYR A 647 -13.32 -16.12 -13.50
CA TYR A 647 -12.29 -16.56 -12.58
C TYR A 647 -12.83 -16.62 -11.14
N PHE A 648 -12.62 -17.74 -10.47
CA PHE A 648 -12.92 -17.89 -9.04
C PHE A 648 -12.12 -19.01 -8.39
N ARG A 649 -11.99 -18.95 -7.07
CA ARG A 649 -11.51 -20.08 -6.25
C ARG A 649 -12.66 -21.05 -6.02
N VAL A 650 -12.46 -22.34 -6.33
CA VAL A 650 -13.47 -23.39 -6.13
C VAL A 650 -13.73 -23.57 -4.63
N GLN A 651 -15.00 -23.50 -4.24
CA GLN A 651 -15.45 -23.72 -2.86
C GLN A 651 -16.05 -25.11 -2.74
N LEU A 652 -15.48 -25.95 -1.87
CA LEU A 652 -15.96 -27.32 -1.71
C LEU A 652 -17.12 -27.40 -0.70
N PRO A 653 -18.11 -28.28 -0.94
CA PRO A 653 -18.24 -29.17 -2.10
C PRO A 653 -18.73 -28.45 -3.37
N ASP A 654 -18.20 -28.83 -4.53
CA ASP A 654 -18.61 -28.30 -5.84
C ASP A 654 -18.89 -29.46 -6.81
N LYS A 655 -20.16 -29.60 -7.21
CA LYS A 655 -20.62 -30.71 -8.07
C LYS A 655 -20.04 -30.64 -9.48
N ALA A 656 -19.85 -29.44 -10.03
CA ALA A 656 -19.34 -29.27 -11.38
C ALA A 656 -17.85 -29.64 -11.43
N PHE A 657 -17.10 -29.25 -10.40
CA PHE A 657 -15.71 -29.65 -10.21
C PHE A 657 -15.58 -31.17 -9.96
N GLU A 658 -16.40 -31.75 -9.08
CA GLU A 658 -16.42 -33.20 -8.84
C GLU A 658 -16.66 -34.00 -10.14
N ALA A 659 -17.62 -33.57 -10.95
CA ALA A 659 -17.90 -34.18 -12.25
C ALA A 659 -16.73 -34.03 -13.23
N ALA A 660 -16.08 -32.86 -13.26
CA ALA A 660 -14.91 -32.61 -14.11
C ALA A 660 -13.75 -33.55 -13.76
N GLN A 661 -13.47 -33.76 -12.47
CA GLN A 661 -12.43 -34.70 -12.03
C GLN A 661 -12.76 -36.15 -12.38
N GLN A 662 -14.03 -36.55 -12.24
CA GLN A 662 -14.48 -37.89 -12.61
C GLN A 662 -14.36 -38.13 -14.12
N GLU A 663 -14.77 -37.17 -14.93
CA GLU A 663 -14.69 -37.25 -16.39
C GLU A 663 -13.24 -37.29 -16.89
N ALA A 664 -12.36 -36.47 -16.32
CA ALA A 664 -10.94 -36.43 -16.67
C ALA A 664 -10.12 -37.60 -16.10
N GLY A 665 -10.67 -38.36 -15.15
CA GLY A 665 -9.94 -39.41 -14.44
C GLY A 665 -8.77 -38.90 -13.59
N LEU A 666 -8.78 -37.63 -13.19
CA LEU A 666 -7.72 -36.98 -12.41
C LEU A 666 -8.32 -36.15 -11.27
N GLN A 667 -7.85 -36.41 -10.05
CA GLN A 667 -8.20 -35.62 -8.87
C GLN A 667 -7.17 -34.49 -8.70
N LEU A 668 -7.65 -33.26 -8.56
CA LEU A 668 -6.82 -32.12 -8.18
C LEU A 668 -6.81 -32.00 -6.66
N SER A 669 -5.62 -31.81 -6.09
CA SER A 669 -5.42 -31.58 -4.65
C SER A 669 -5.19 -30.09 -4.34
N GLY A 670 -5.37 -29.73 -3.07
CA GLY A 670 -5.09 -28.39 -2.57
C GLY A 670 -6.10 -27.34 -3.04
N GLU A 671 -5.65 -26.09 -3.13
CA GLU A 671 -6.48 -24.99 -3.61
C GLU A 671 -6.65 -25.06 -5.13
N VAL A 672 -7.90 -25.10 -5.58
CA VAL A 672 -8.26 -25.17 -7.00
C VAL A 672 -8.91 -23.87 -7.44
N HIS A 673 -8.50 -23.38 -8.60
CA HIS A 673 -9.06 -22.20 -9.23
C HIS A 673 -9.68 -22.57 -10.58
N PHE A 674 -10.79 -21.92 -10.91
CA PHE A 674 -11.45 -22.06 -12.19
C PHE A 674 -11.19 -20.85 -13.08
N TYR A 675 -10.99 -21.08 -14.37
CA TYR A 675 -10.80 -20.04 -15.39
C TYR A 675 -11.65 -20.38 -16.62
N THR A 676 -12.30 -19.39 -17.20
CA THR A 676 -12.85 -19.46 -18.56
C THR A 676 -12.17 -18.40 -19.41
N LEU A 677 -11.36 -18.81 -20.36
CA LEU A 677 -10.81 -17.94 -21.40
C LEU A 677 -11.62 -18.15 -22.68
N TYR A 678 -11.71 -17.11 -23.50
CA TYR A 678 -12.27 -17.25 -24.83
C TYR A 678 -11.40 -16.53 -25.84
N LYS A 679 -11.29 -17.11 -27.03
CA LYS A 679 -10.67 -16.44 -28.16
C LYS A 679 -11.69 -15.49 -28.75
N HIS A 680 -11.39 -14.19 -28.72
CA HIS A 680 -12.33 -13.20 -29.20
C HIS A 680 -12.27 -13.04 -30.73
N GLY A 681 -13.44 -12.93 -31.35
CA GLY A 681 -13.59 -12.57 -32.75
C GLY A 681 -13.86 -11.08 -32.90
N ALA A 682 -14.79 -10.74 -33.80
CA ALA A 682 -15.21 -9.35 -34.02
C ALA A 682 -15.86 -8.74 -32.76
N ILE A 683 -15.54 -7.47 -32.51
CA ILE A 683 -16.17 -6.62 -31.49
C ILE A 683 -17.16 -5.70 -32.22
N ILE A 684 -18.43 -5.75 -31.81
CA ILE A 684 -19.53 -5.05 -32.48
C ILE A 684 -20.23 -4.15 -31.47
N THR A 685 -20.49 -2.90 -31.84
CA THR A 685 -21.40 -2.02 -31.10
C THR A 685 -22.83 -2.33 -31.52
N PRO A 686 -23.71 -2.78 -30.60
CA PRO A 686 -25.08 -3.09 -30.96
C PRO A 686 -25.88 -1.81 -31.25
N ALA A 687 -26.67 -1.81 -32.32
CA ALA A 687 -27.41 -0.63 -32.80
C ALA A 687 -28.41 -0.03 -31.79
N HIS A 688 -28.85 -0.82 -30.80
CA HIS A 688 -29.81 -0.36 -29.78
C HIS A 688 -29.13 0.30 -28.57
N ASN A 689 -27.81 0.15 -28.38
CA ASN A 689 -27.10 0.74 -27.25
C ASN A 689 -25.61 0.90 -27.54
N PHE A 690 -25.20 2.15 -27.83
CA PHE A 690 -23.82 2.50 -28.14
C PHE A 690 -22.83 2.31 -26.98
N LYS A 691 -23.33 2.16 -25.75
CA LYS A 691 -22.51 1.95 -24.54
C LYS A 691 -22.10 0.50 -24.32
N LEU A 692 -22.55 -0.40 -25.17
CA LEU A 692 -22.27 -1.83 -25.08
C LEU A 692 -21.31 -2.27 -26.18
N ARG A 693 -20.65 -3.40 -25.94
CA ARG A 693 -19.84 -4.12 -26.91
C ARG A 693 -20.23 -5.60 -26.88
N HIS A 694 -20.57 -6.15 -28.05
CA HIS A 694 -20.81 -7.57 -28.26
C HIS A 694 -19.57 -8.18 -28.88
N VAL A 695 -18.91 -9.06 -28.14
CA VAL A 695 -17.66 -9.70 -28.54
C VAL A 695 -17.96 -11.13 -28.96
N GLN A 696 -17.64 -11.46 -30.20
CA GLN A 696 -17.81 -12.82 -30.72
C GLN A 696 -16.87 -13.79 -30.01
N ILE A 697 -17.37 -15.01 -29.80
CA ILE A 697 -16.61 -16.12 -29.25
C ILE A 697 -16.22 -17.04 -30.41
N GLU A 698 -14.93 -17.14 -30.70
CA GLU A 698 -14.41 -18.09 -31.69
C GLU A 698 -14.11 -19.45 -31.08
N GLN A 699 -13.69 -19.44 -29.80
CA GLN A 699 -13.28 -20.62 -29.05
C GLN A 699 -13.43 -20.35 -27.55
N VAL A 700 -13.79 -21.37 -26.77
CA VAL A 700 -13.84 -21.29 -25.30
C VAL A 700 -12.94 -22.36 -24.70
N ILE A 701 -12.18 -21.97 -23.67
CA ILE A 701 -11.32 -22.86 -22.89
C ILE A 701 -11.66 -22.69 -21.42
N ASP A 702 -12.13 -23.76 -20.78
CA ASP A 702 -12.32 -23.85 -19.34
C ASP A 702 -11.18 -24.61 -18.69
N LEU A 703 -10.72 -24.14 -17.54
CA LEU A 703 -9.62 -24.72 -16.78
C LEU A 703 -10.01 -24.88 -15.31
N TYR A 704 -9.79 -26.07 -14.73
CA TYR A 704 -9.60 -26.21 -13.29
C TYR A 704 -8.10 -26.40 -13.03
N MET A 705 -7.53 -25.59 -12.15
CA MET A 705 -6.09 -25.55 -11.93
C MET A 705 -5.77 -25.60 -10.44
N SER A 706 -4.99 -26.61 -10.05
CA SER A 706 -4.29 -26.67 -8.76
C SER A 706 -2.82 -26.28 -8.95
N HIS A 707 -2.03 -26.40 -7.88
CA HIS A 707 -0.58 -26.18 -7.93
C HIS A 707 0.08 -27.02 -9.03
N ASP A 708 -0.19 -28.33 -9.05
CA ASP A 708 0.56 -29.29 -9.88
C ASP A 708 -0.14 -29.74 -11.15
N ALA A 709 -1.45 -29.54 -11.25
CA ALA A 709 -2.25 -30.12 -12.33
C ALA A 709 -3.31 -29.17 -12.87
N VAL A 710 -3.68 -29.41 -14.13
CA VAL A 710 -4.71 -28.66 -14.85
C VAL A 710 -5.64 -29.63 -15.53
N LEU A 711 -6.94 -29.48 -15.30
CA LEU A 711 -7.99 -30.02 -16.16
C LEU A 711 -8.36 -28.96 -17.17
N ILE A 712 -8.49 -29.37 -18.43
CA ILE A 712 -8.84 -28.50 -19.54
C ILE A 712 -10.06 -29.05 -20.27
N ARG A 713 -10.96 -28.15 -20.65
CA ARG A 713 -12.07 -28.42 -21.54
C ARG A 713 -12.11 -27.36 -22.63
N GLN A 714 -12.21 -27.81 -23.88
CA GLN A 714 -12.30 -26.94 -25.05
C GLN A 714 -13.70 -27.03 -25.66
N ASP A 715 -14.33 -25.89 -25.92
CA ASP A 715 -15.61 -25.77 -26.65
C ASP A 715 -16.71 -26.72 -26.11
N GLY A 716 -16.75 -26.92 -24.78
CA GLY A 716 -17.71 -27.79 -24.11
C GLY A 716 -17.48 -29.29 -24.30
N ALA A 717 -16.33 -29.72 -24.83
CA ALA A 717 -15.94 -31.13 -24.91
C ALA A 717 -15.77 -31.80 -23.53
N ALA A 718 -15.38 -33.07 -23.50
CA ALA A 718 -15.09 -33.75 -22.25
C ALA A 718 -13.88 -33.14 -21.52
N TRP A 719 -13.93 -33.06 -20.19
CA TRP A 719 -12.78 -32.70 -19.37
C TRP A 719 -11.64 -33.72 -19.56
N ARG A 720 -10.41 -33.22 -19.67
CA ARG A 720 -9.20 -34.03 -19.74
C ARG A 720 -8.04 -33.39 -18.99
N PRO A 721 -7.02 -34.16 -18.57
CA PRO A 721 -5.76 -33.60 -18.11
C PRO A 721 -5.08 -32.78 -19.21
N PHE A 722 -4.46 -31.66 -18.85
CA PHE A 722 -3.60 -30.91 -19.77
C PHE A 722 -2.21 -31.56 -19.85
N GLU A 723 -1.78 -31.97 -21.06
CA GLU A 723 -0.52 -32.69 -21.29
C GLU A 723 0.66 -31.79 -21.69
N GLY A 724 0.47 -30.46 -21.74
CA GLY A 724 1.54 -29.53 -22.09
C GLY A 724 2.54 -29.30 -20.96
N THR A 725 3.78 -28.93 -21.31
CA THR A 725 4.79 -28.53 -20.32
C THR A 725 4.40 -27.16 -19.73
N LEU A 726 3.75 -27.17 -18.57
CA LEU A 726 3.59 -25.95 -17.78
C LEU A 726 4.94 -25.62 -17.16
N ASN A 727 5.34 -24.35 -17.18
CA ASN A 727 6.47 -23.95 -16.34
C ASN A 727 6.10 -24.31 -14.89
N PRO A 728 6.94 -25.06 -14.16
CA PRO A 728 6.62 -25.39 -12.78
C PRO A 728 6.42 -24.09 -12.01
N PRO A 729 5.41 -24.01 -11.12
CA PRO A 729 5.39 -22.92 -10.16
C PRO A 729 6.75 -22.91 -9.42
N PRO A 730 7.27 -21.72 -9.07
CA PRO A 730 8.45 -21.66 -8.21
C PRO A 730 8.16 -22.43 -6.93
N PRO A 731 9.18 -23.07 -6.33
CA PRO A 731 8.99 -23.83 -5.09
C PRO A 731 8.31 -22.95 -4.06
N GLU A 732 7.28 -23.49 -3.39
CA GLU A 732 6.67 -22.83 -2.25
C GLU A 732 7.79 -22.39 -1.29
N THR A 733 7.77 -21.11 -0.91
CA THR A 733 8.30 -20.78 0.42
C THR A 733 7.35 -21.53 1.36
N ALA A 734 7.83 -22.66 1.87
CA ALA A 734 7.01 -23.67 2.53
C ALA A 734 5.99 -23.03 3.47
N ALA A 735 4.70 -23.25 3.20
CA ALA A 735 3.70 -23.15 4.26
C ALA A 735 4.07 -24.23 5.30
N PRO A 736 4.25 -23.89 6.59
CA PRO A 736 4.57 -24.89 7.58
C PRO A 736 3.39 -25.84 7.72
N GLY A 737 3.62 -27.09 7.29
CA GLY A 737 2.67 -28.18 7.43
C GLY A 737 2.34 -28.43 8.89
N THR A 738 1.07 -28.78 9.12
CA THR A 738 0.62 -29.47 10.32
C THR A 738 1.41 -30.76 10.50
N ALA A 739 2.33 -30.77 11.47
CA ALA A 739 2.84 -31.95 12.13
C ALA A 739 2.85 -31.69 13.65
#